data_AF-A0A1W1HU11-F1
#
_entry.id   AF-A0A1W1HU11-F1
#
_cell.length_a   1.000
_cell.length_b   1.000
_cell.length_c   1.000
_cell.angle_alpha   90.00
_cell.angle_beta   90.00
_cell.angle_gamma   90.00
#
_symmetry.space_group_name_H-M   'P 1'
#
loop_
_entity.id
_entity.type
_entity.pdbx_description
1 polymer ?
#
loop_
_entity_poly.entity_id
_entity_poly.type
_entity_poly.pdbx_seq_one_letter_code
_entity_poly.pdbx_strand_id
1 'polypeptide(L)'
;MTPKTLEELDSVIRAFAQQLDRLGKRAPQTVLTVWSYLRNVLDRCQIKDDGRYDIPDHLLNDLIKTLDKQYSSRAHQWQAKHTLNLILFKLTKESVLHSKFVNVPHQVPRTLVTTLDGITPSMLAAAYHLRRIMQKTTAPEPSQDWRWGIELWSYMCFYTSVVLDSFVLLPNVRSRLLHLRREDLKERGWLKLPQHGRREEVDQGLRSLLRFPLTHSGTLHLENLLQILDLPASGRIYKDPVFTDEWRTSRWHKRMRLSWIDFMAELMTNTAFSPSLFSMETLVHVATVVAMLENMPPFAVAVHTGQVSISPMTDGSFNRLFLLKSLRGTETLVRCQTPVKPRQRASTHGPDGELFQQIEQARHRLHREQADAKKVRGLIADRILQLVEVTETELVDRAEQFTALGYNVRCYGLWLIRLLRGKDDNGTVATRASAIAAAFFPYFVGSPFCRWSELDWISNLASAMDDHETSQATASYRRFVDFLAEARLTPKPTIPWQAQAFRKSAVHYPVPLVSPQEFEAALAASSLHFIPAGIRSLLRVKMILGFDLGLRSMEATNLKLRHFIREPEPVIEIRITKTASGIRNLHLSKLMVVHHLVEIWQFVDQRYRETGGNLDAPLLATVEHPEPYDSSYLASLAGLILREVIAENLCFHHLRHSFASWFLLRWLKAVRPDLFNGVNIPIFEQQIFEEPLLSALRQLLFGLREPKIGEVAFSHGLVALCRLLGHSSPATTLSSYCHTVDVLSNLILAGRRN
;
A
#
# COMPACT_ATOMS: atom_id res chain seq x y z
N MET A 1 -28.44 -42.40 -7.44
CA MET A 1 -28.93 -41.64 -8.61
C MET A 1 -28.12 -42.11 -9.81
N THR A 2 -28.71 -42.27 -10.99
CA THR A 2 -27.92 -42.53 -12.20
C THR A 2 -27.03 -41.31 -12.49
N PRO A 3 -25.71 -41.50 -12.67
CA PRO A 3 -24.80 -40.38 -12.94
C PRO A 3 -25.18 -39.75 -14.29
N LYS A 4 -25.21 -38.41 -14.34
CA LYS A 4 -25.39 -37.72 -15.61
C LYS A 4 -24.21 -38.01 -16.54
N THR A 5 -24.51 -38.38 -17.77
CA THR A 5 -23.51 -38.55 -18.83
C THR A 5 -22.87 -37.20 -19.18
N LEU A 6 -21.65 -37.20 -19.74
CA LEU A 6 -21.00 -35.97 -20.18
C LEU A 6 -21.82 -35.23 -21.25
N GLU A 7 -22.59 -35.95 -22.06
CA GLU A 7 -23.48 -35.40 -23.08
C GLU A 7 -24.67 -34.65 -22.47
N GLU A 8 -25.26 -35.19 -21.41
CA GLU A 8 -26.31 -34.50 -20.65
C GLU A 8 -25.76 -33.23 -19.99
N LEU A 9 -24.51 -33.26 -19.51
CA LEU A 9 -23.84 -32.08 -18.96
C LEU A 9 -23.53 -31.03 -20.03
N ASP A 10 -23.23 -31.43 -21.27
CA ASP A 10 -23.05 -30.50 -22.38
C ASP A 10 -24.32 -29.65 -22.60
N SER A 11 -25.51 -30.25 -22.49
CA SER A 11 -26.79 -29.53 -22.58
C SER A 11 -26.98 -28.55 -21.40
N VAL A 12 -26.73 -29.00 -20.17
CA VAL A 12 -26.81 -28.16 -18.96
C VAL A 12 -25.88 -26.95 -19.06
N ILE A 13 -24.65 -27.14 -19.53
CA ILE A 13 -23.67 -26.06 -19.63
C ILE A 13 -23.98 -25.11 -20.79
N ARG A 14 -24.52 -25.58 -21.92
CA ARG A 14 -25.00 -24.70 -22.99
C ARG A 14 -26.14 -23.80 -22.50
N ALA A 15 -27.12 -24.35 -21.79
CA ALA A 15 -28.21 -23.57 -21.19
C ALA A 15 -27.68 -22.55 -20.17
N PHE A 16 -26.71 -22.96 -19.33
CA PHE A 16 -26.08 -22.07 -18.35
C PHE A 16 -25.25 -20.95 -19.01
N ALA A 17 -24.54 -21.25 -20.10
CA ALA A 17 -23.79 -20.26 -20.87
C ALA A 17 -24.72 -19.18 -21.46
N GLN A 18 -25.85 -19.59 -22.04
CA GLN A 18 -26.89 -18.66 -22.52
C GLN A 18 -27.49 -17.84 -21.37
N GLN A 19 -27.73 -18.45 -20.21
CA GLN A 19 -28.22 -17.74 -19.04
C GLN A 19 -27.23 -16.66 -18.56
N LEU A 20 -25.93 -16.98 -18.50
CA LEU A 20 -24.89 -16.02 -18.11
C LEU A 20 -24.75 -14.87 -19.12
N ASP A 21 -24.94 -15.17 -20.41
CA ASP A 21 -24.90 -14.17 -21.48
C ASP A 21 -26.08 -13.19 -21.42
N ARG A 22 -27.31 -13.71 -21.24
CA ARG A 22 -28.51 -12.86 -21.02
C ARG A 22 -28.37 -11.94 -19.81
N LEU A 23 -27.62 -12.36 -18.80
CA LEU A 23 -27.33 -11.56 -17.61
C LEU A 23 -26.13 -10.60 -17.80
N GLY A 24 -25.50 -10.57 -18.97
CA GLY A 24 -24.30 -9.80 -19.26
C GLY A 24 -23.09 -10.20 -18.40
N LYS A 25 -23.10 -11.42 -17.85
CA LYS A 25 -22.05 -11.89 -16.92
C LYS A 25 -20.88 -12.50 -17.67
N ARG A 26 -21.11 -13.33 -18.69
CA ARG A 26 -20.05 -14.01 -19.47
C ARG A 26 -20.51 -14.29 -20.89
N ALA A 27 -19.60 -14.13 -21.85
CA ALA A 27 -19.83 -14.56 -23.23
C ALA A 27 -19.94 -16.11 -23.29
N PRO A 28 -20.88 -16.67 -24.09
CA PRO A 28 -21.08 -18.11 -24.18
C PRO A 28 -19.81 -18.86 -24.58
N GLN A 29 -19.05 -18.30 -25.52
CA GLN A 29 -17.83 -18.92 -26.02
C GLN A 29 -16.78 -19.14 -24.92
N THR A 30 -16.65 -18.20 -23.98
CA THR A 30 -15.73 -18.34 -22.84
C THR A 30 -16.16 -19.48 -21.92
N VAL A 31 -17.46 -19.60 -21.63
CA VAL A 31 -18.01 -20.68 -20.79
C VAL A 31 -17.79 -22.03 -21.44
N LEU A 32 -18.09 -22.15 -22.74
CA LEU A 32 -17.93 -23.39 -23.50
C LEU A 32 -16.46 -23.80 -23.65
N THR A 33 -15.55 -22.82 -23.80
CA THR A 33 -14.11 -23.09 -23.84
C THR A 33 -13.58 -23.60 -22.50
N VAL A 34 -13.97 -22.98 -21.38
CA VAL A 34 -13.56 -23.47 -20.05
C VAL A 34 -14.18 -24.83 -19.75
N TRP A 35 -15.42 -25.04 -20.18
CA TRP A 35 -16.11 -26.32 -20.05
C TRP A 35 -15.40 -27.45 -20.80
N SER A 36 -14.91 -27.24 -22.02
CA SER A 36 -14.21 -28.32 -22.75
C SER A 36 -12.98 -28.84 -22.00
N TYR A 37 -12.24 -27.95 -21.32
CA TYR A 37 -11.12 -28.37 -20.46
C TYR A 37 -11.58 -29.13 -19.21
N LEU A 38 -12.66 -28.68 -18.56
CA LEU A 38 -13.21 -29.38 -17.39
C LEU A 38 -13.81 -30.73 -17.77
N ARG A 39 -14.50 -30.82 -18.92
CA ARG A 39 -15.07 -32.06 -19.47
C ARG A 39 -13.99 -33.13 -19.66
N ASN A 40 -12.83 -32.77 -20.21
CA ASN A 40 -11.68 -33.67 -20.34
C ASN A 40 -11.09 -34.11 -18.99
N VAL A 41 -11.31 -33.35 -17.92
CA VAL A 41 -10.93 -33.76 -16.56
C VAL A 41 -11.97 -34.73 -15.99
N LEU A 42 -13.27 -34.41 -16.13
CA LEU A 42 -14.36 -35.26 -15.65
C LEU A 42 -14.36 -36.65 -16.28
N ASP A 43 -13.99 -36.74 -17.56
CA ASP A 43 -13.83 -38.02 -18.29
C ASP A 43 -12.79 -38.95 -17.65
N ARG A 44 -11.87 -38.40 -16.86
CA ARG A 44 -10.81 -39.13 -16.13
C ARG A 44 -11.11 -39.30 -14.64
N CYS A 45 -12.25 -38.79 -14.16
CA CYS A 45 -12.62 -38.83 -12.75
C CYS A 45 -13.41 -40.10 -12.42
N GLN A 46 -13.28 -40.56 -11.17
CA GLN A 46 -14.14 -41.62 -10.66
C GLN A 46 -15.54 -41.07 -10.35
N ILE A 47 -16.55 -41.87 -10.63
CA ILE A 47 -17.93 -41.61 -10.21
C ILE A 47 -18.14 -42.38 -8.90
N LYS A 48 -18.56 -41.67 -7.85
CA LYS A 48 -18.87 -42.27 -6.54
C LYS A 48 -20.20 -43.01 -6.56
N ASP A 49 -20.44 -43.82 -5.54
CA ASP A 49 -21.67 -44.63 -5.39
C ASP A 49 -22.96 -43.82 -5.40
N ASP A 50 -22.88 -42.52 -5.07
CA ASP A 50 -24.01 -41.59 -5.13
C ASP A 50 -24.31 -41.04 -6.53
N GLY A 51 -23.50 -41.40 -7.54
CA GLY A 51 -23.62 -40.96 -8.93
C GLY A 51 -22.93 -39.62 -9.22
N ARG A 52 -22.08 -39.11 -8.31
CA ARG A 52 -21.34 -37.85 -8.50
C ARG A 52 -19.92 -38.07 -8.94
N TYR A 53 -19.41 -37.20 -9.81
CA TYR A 53 -17.98 -37.14 -10.14
C TYR A 53 -17.20 -36.61 -8.93
N ASP A 54 -16.05 -37.23 -8.62
CA ASP A 54 -15.10 -36.72 -7.62
C ASP A 54 -13.84 -36.24 -8.34
N ILE A 55 -13.51 -34.95 -8.24
CA ILE A 55 -12.30 -34.39 -8.85
C ILE A 55 -11.19 -34.32 -7.80
N PRO A 56 -10.11 -35.14 -7.93
CA PRO A 56 -8.95 -35.02 -7.07
C PRO A 56 -8.25 -33.66 -7.22
N ASP A 57 -7.69 -33.15 -6.12
CA ASP A 57 -7.01 -31.84 -6.09
C ASP A 57 -5.89 -31.72 -7.15
N HIS A 58 -5.19 -32.80 -7.48
CA HIS A 58 -4.12 -32.79 -8.48
C HIS A 58 -4.65 -32.57 -9.92
N LEU A 59 -5.76 -33.21 -10.30
CA LEU A 59 -6.39 -32.99 -11.61
C LEU A 59 -6.95 -31.58 -11.74
N LEU A 60 -7.52 -31.05 -10.65
CA LEU A 60 -7.98 -29.66 -10.61
C LEU A 60 -6.81 -28.67 -10.76
N ASN A 61 -5.66 -28.96 -10.13
CA ASN A 61 -4.45 -28.13 -10.27
C ASN A 61 -3.88 -28.17 -11.70
N ASP A 62 -3.91 -29.32 -12.36
CA ASP A 62 -3.44 -29.43 -13.75
C ASP A 62 -4.38 -28.75 -14.75
N LEU A 63 -5.69 -28.75 -14.48
CA LEU A 63 -6.66 -27.93 -15.22
C LEU A 63 -6.30 -26.44 -15.11
N ILE A 64 -6.00 -25.96 -13.90
CA ILE A 64 -5.60 -24.56 -13.67
C ILE A 64 -4.34 -24.22 -14.46
N LYS A 65 -3.32 -25.08 -14.44
CA LYS A 65 -2.09 -24.87 -15.23
C LYS A 65 -2.37 -24.85 -16.72
N THR A 66 -3.30 -25.68 -17.19
CA THR A 66 -3.70 -25.74 -18.60
C THR A 66 -4.39 -24.46 -19.03
N LEU A 67 -5.33 -23.95 -18.21
CA LEU A 67 -5.95 -22.65 -18.44
C LEU A 67 -4.91 -21.52 -18.42
N ASP A 68 -3.94 -21.57 -17.50
CA ASP A 68 -2.87 -20.56 -17.44
C ASP A 68 -1.98 -20.55 -18.68
N LYS A 69 -1.69 -21.72 -19.26
CA LYS A 69 -0.95 -21.85 -20.51
C LYS A 69 -1.76 -21.37 -21.72
N GLN A 70 -3.06 -21.65 -21.74
CA GLN A 70 -3.93 -21.30 -22.86
C GLN A 70 -4.13 -19.79 -23.00
N TYR A 71 -4.20 -19.07 -21.87
CA TYR A 71 -4.47 -17.64 -21.87
C TYR A 71 -3.18 -16.84 -21.62
N SER A 72 -2.77 -16.06 -22.62
CA SER A 72 -1.53 -15.27 -22.58
C SER A 72 -1.57 -14.07 -21.62
N SER A 73 -2.77 -13.59 -21.25
CA SER A 73 -2.94 -12.44 -20.34
C SER A 73 -3.46 -12.87 -18.97
N ARG A 74 -2.94 -12.25 -17.90
CA ARG A 74 -3.42 -12.49 -16.52
C ARG A 74 -4.91 -12.20 -16.34
N ALA A 75 -5.46 -11.26 -17.10
CA ALA A 75 -6.90 -10.94 -17.06
C ALA A 75 -7.73 -12.09 -17.63
N HIS A 76 -7.31 -12.66 -18.77
CA HIS A 76 -7.97 -13.83 -19.37
C HIS A 76 -7.79 -15.09 -18.53
N GLN A 77 -6.61 -15.30 -17.94
CA GLN A 77 -6.35 -16.38 -16.97
C GLN A 77 -7.30 -16.27 -15.77
N TRP A 78 -7.44 -15.07 -15.19
CA TRP A 78 -8.37 -14.82 -14.09
C TRP A 78 -9.83 -15.05 -14.50
N GLN A 79 -10.24 -14.54 -15.66
CA GLN A 79 -11.60 -14.71 -16.17
C GLN A 79 -11.92 -16.18 -16.40
N ALA A 80 -10.97 -16.96 -16.93
CA ALA A 80 -11.11 -18.40 -17.13
C ALA A 80 -11.26 -19.15 -15.81
N LYS A 81 -10.42 -18.87 -14.80
CA LYS A 81 -10.53 -19.50 -13.47
C LYS A 81 -11.80 -19.11 -12.73
N HIS A 82 -12.27 -17.87 -12.87
CA HIS A 82 -13.56 -17.46 -12.31
C HIS A 82 -14.73 -18.16 -13.01
N THR A 83 -14.66 -18.30 -14.34
CA THR A 83 -15.67 -19.02 -15.13
C THR A 83 -15.69 -20.50 -14.75
N LEU A 84 -14.53 -21.10 -14.48
CA LEU A 84 -14.40 -22.44 -13.94
C LEU A 84 -15.12 -22.58 -12.60
N ASN A 85 -14.93 -21.65 -11.65
CA ASN A 85 -15.67 -21.68 -10.38
C ASN A 85 -17.18 -21.56 -10.55
N LEU A 86 -17.68 -20.77 -11.52
CA LEU A 86 -19.11 -20.68 -11.82
C LEU A 86 -19.67 -22.01 -12.35
N ILE A 87 -18.92 -22.71 -13.20
CA ILE A 87 -19.28 -24.03 -13.72
C ILE A 87 -19.27 -25.07 -12.60
N LEU A 88 -18.20 -25.13 -11.79
CA LEU A 88 -18.09 -26.04 -10.64
C LEU A 88 -19.24 -25.82 -9.65
N PHE A 89 -19.60 -24.56 -9.38
CA PHE A 89 -20.74 -24.22 -8.52
C PHE A 89 -22.07 -24.74 -9.08
N LYS A 90 -22.32 -24.52 -10.38
CA LYS A 90 -23.53 -24.98 -11.06
C LYS A 90 -23.66 -26.50 -11.00
N LEU A 91 -22.60 -27.24 -11.28
CA LEU A 91 -22.59 -28.71 -11.23
C LEU A 91 -22.73 -29.25 -9.81
N THR A 92 -22.13 -28.58 -8.82
CA THR A 92 -22.31 -28.95 -7.41
C THR A 92 -23.76 -28.75 -6.97
N LYS A 93 -24.40 -27.64 -7.36
CA LYS A 93 -25.81 -27.36 -7.05
C LYS A 93 -26.76 -28.36 -7.70
N GLU A 94 -26.42 -28.88 -8.88
CA GLU A 94 -27.18 -29.94 -9.55
C GLU A 94 -26.86 -31.34 -9.04
N SER A 95 -26.10 -31.46 -7.95
CA SER A 95 -25.68 -32.75 -7.39
C SER A 95 -24.96 -33.64 -8.39
N VAL A 96 -24.18 -33.05 -9.31
CA VAL A 96 -23.39 -33.77 -10.33
C VAL A 96 -21.96 -34.04 -9.82
N LEU A 97 -21.44 -33.18 -8.95
CA LEU A 97 -20.02 -33.10 -8.65
C LEU A 97 -19.75 -32.97 -7.15
N HIS A 98 -18.70 -33.62 -6.67
CA HIS A 98 -18.02 -33.31 -5.42
C HIS A 98 -16.63 -32.72 -5.75
N SER A 99 -16.46 -31.42 -5.53
CA SER A 99 -15.19 -30.74 -5.82
C SER A 99 -14.99 -29.55 -4.90
N LYS A 100 -13.72 -29.25 -4.61
CA LYS A 100 -13.34 -27.96 -4.02
C LYS A 100 -13.36 -26.88 -5.11
N PHE A 101 -13.59 -25.64 -4.70
CA PHE A 101 -13.47 -24.49 -5.60
C PHE A 101 -12.00 -24.16 -5.86
N VAL A 102 -11.71 -23.70 -7.07
CA VAL A 102 -10.38 -23.20 -7.40
C VAL A 102 -10.10 -21.97 -6.55
N ASN A 103 -8.87 -21.92 -6.05
CA ASN A 103 -8.31 -20.79 -5.34
C ASN A 103 -8.08 -19.61 -6.29
N VAL A 104 -9.16 -19.03 -6.79
CA VAL A 104 -9.12 -17.72 -7.45
C VAL A 104 -8.80 -16.73 -6.35
N PRO A 105 -7.83 -15.81 -6.52
CA PRO A 105 -7.68 -14.67 -5.63
C PRO A 105 -9.01 -13.91 -5.63
N HIS A 106 -9.90 -14.27 -4.71
CA HIS A 106 -11.10 -13.52 -4.44
C HIS A 106 -10.63 -12.20 -3.84
N GLN A 107 -11.27 -11.12 -4.28
CA GLN A 107 -11.18 -9.80 -3.64
C GLN A 107 -11.68 -9.82 -2.18
N VAL A 108 -12.06 -11.00 -1.66
CA VAL A 108 -12.39 -11.28 -0.27
C VAL A 108 -11.35 -12.29 0.25
N PRO A 109 -10.52 -11.91 1.24
CA PRO A 109 -9.58 -12.82 1.88
C PRO A 109 -10.29 -14.08 2.40
N ARG A 110 -9.66 -15.26 2.25
CA ARG A 110 -10.21 -16.55 2.76
C ARG A 110 -10.56 -16.49 4.24
N THR A 111 -9.77 -15.74 5.02
CA THR A 111 -10.04 -15.46 6.44
C THR A 111 -11.42 -14.87 6.65
N LEU A 112 -11.88 -14.01 5.75
CA LEU A 112 -13.16 -13.34 5.84
C LEU A 112 -14.34 -14.25 5.47
N VAL A 113 -14.13 -15.19 4.54
CA VAL A 113 -15.09 -16.25 4.24
C VAL A 113 -15.22 -17.20 5.43
N THR A 114 -14.12 -17.64 6.03
CA THR A 114 -14.15 -18.46 7.25
C THR A 114 -14.75 -17.72 8.45
N THR A 115 -14.57 -16.39 8.53
CA THR A 115 -15.24 -15.56 9.54
C THR A 115 -16.75 -15.57 9.34
N LEU A 116 -17.24 -15.49 8.11
CA LEU A 116 -18.67 -15.55 7.79
C LEU A 116 -19.29 -16.91 8.14
N ASP A 117 -18.60 -18.02 7.85
CA ASP A 117 -19.10 -19.38 8.13
C ASP A 117 -19.31 -19.65 9.63
N GLY A 118 -18.55 -18.95 10.50
CA GLY A 118 -18.65 -19.07 11.95
C GLY A 118 -19.68 -18.15 12.62
N ILE A 119 -20.37 -17.28 11.86
CA ILE A 119 -21.27 -16.26 12.42
C ILE A 119 -22.73 -16.68 12.19
N THR A 120 -23.46 -16.86 13.28
CA THR A 120 -24.89 -17.22 13.22
C THR A 120 -25.79 -15.98 13.15
N PRO A 121 -27.03 -16.10 12.63
CA PRO A 121 -28.01 -15.02 12.66
C PRO A 121 -28.27 -14.46 14.07
N SER A 122 -28.29 -15.32 15.09
CA SER A 122 -28.46 -14.92 16.49
C SER A 122 -27.30 -14.05 16.99
N MET A 123 -26.07 -14.31 16.52
CA MET A 123 -24.92 -13.48 16.86
C MET A 123 -25.01 -12.09 16.21
N LEU A 124 -25.47 -12.03 14.95
CA LEU A 124 -25.70 -10.73 14.30
C LEU A 124 -26.80 -9.94 15.02
N ALA A 125 -27.93 -10.57 15.34
CA ALA A 125 -29.01 -9.95 16.09
C ALA A 125 -28.53 -9.41 17.45
N ALA A 126 -27.71 -10.18 18.17
CA ALA A 126 -27.10 -9.76 19.42
C ALA A 126 -26.18 -8.54 19.25
N ALA A 127 -25.32 -8.53 18.22
CA ALA A 127 -24.45 -7.40 17.93
C ALA A 127 -25.23 -6.12 17.60
N TYR A 128 -26.30 -6.21 16.81
CA TYR A 128 -27.20 -5.07 16.56
C TYR A 128 -27.88 -4.58 17.84
N HIS A 129 -28.31 -5.50 18.70
CA HIS A 129 -28.92 -5.15 20.00
C HIS A 129 -27.93 -4.39 20.89
N LEU A 130 -26.72 -4.93 21.08
CA LEU A 130 -25.66 -4.27 21.85
C LEU A 130 -25.31 -2.90 21.29
N ARG A 131 -25.13 -2.82 19.97
CA ARG A 131 -24.81 -1.55 19.31
C ARG A 131 -25.88 -0.49 19.58
N ARG A 132 -27.15 -0.86 19.50
CA ARG A 132 -28.28 0.04 19.85
C ARG A 132 -28.24 0.49 21.31
N ILE A 133 -27.84 -0.38 22.25
CA ILE A 133 -27.63 0.02 23.65
C ILE A 133 -26.47 1.01 23.74
N MET A 134 -25.33 0.71 23.10
CA MET A 134 -24.14 1.56 23.14
C MET A 134 -24.36 2.95 22.53
N GLN A 135 -25.22 3.06 21.53
CA GLN A 135 -25.55 4.31 20.84
C GLN A 135 -26.49 5.24 21.62
N LYS A 136 -27.01 4.82 22.78
CA LYS A 136 -27.80 5.71 23.64
C LYS A 136 -26.97 6.90 24.12
N THR A 137 -27.64 8.03 24.33
CA THR A 137 -27.01 9.28 24.80
C THR A 137 -26.47 9.20 26.22
N THR A 138 -26.94 8.23 27.01
CA THR A 138 -26.41 7.90 28.32
C THR A 138 -25.72 6.55 28.27
N ALA A 139 -24.56 6.44 28.92
CA ALA A 139 -23.93 5.15 29.08
C ALA A 139 -24.84 4.24 29.90
N PRO A 140 -24.94 2.95 29.55
CA PRO A 140 -25.70 2.03 30.38
C PRO A 140 -25.05 1.98 31.76
N GLU A 141 -25.87 1.99 32.81
CA GLU A 141 -25.40 1.85 34.18
C GLU A 141 -25.44 0.38 34.57
N PRO A 142 -24.45 -0.10 35.36
CA PRO A 142 -24.52 -1.44 35.90
C PRO A 142 -25.62 -1.55 36.96
N SER A 143 -26.11 -2.76 37.18
CA SER A 143 -26.89 -3.12 38.36
C SER A 143 -26.13 -2.74 39.64
N GLN A 144 -26.87 -2.38 40.69
CA GLN A 144 -26.27 -1.95 41.97
C GLN A 144 -25.35 -3.03 42.58
N ASP A 145 -25.56 -4.30 42.23
CA ASP A 145 -24.80 -5.45 42.70
C ASP A 145 -23.66 -5.88 41.75
N TRP A 146 -23.26 -5.02 40.79
CA TRP A 146 -22.21 -5.34 39.84
C TRP A 146 -20.83 -5.50 40.52
N ARG A 147 -20.50 -6.75 40.84
CA ARG A 147 -19.34 -7.14 41.65
C ARG A 147 -17.96 -6.80 41.10
N TRP A 148 -17.86 -6.36 39.84
CA TRP A 148 -16.55 -6.17 39.19
C TRP A 148 -16.01 -4.74 39.24
N GLY A 149 -16.80 -3.78 39.73
CA GLY A 149 -16.44 -2.37 39.80
C GLY A 149 -16.88 -1.55 38.59
N ILE A 150 -17.08 -0.25 38.81
CA ILE A 150 -17.58 0.70 37.81
C ILE A 150 -16.54 0.98 36.71
N GLU A 151 -15.26 0.92 37.04
CA GLU A 151 -14.15 1.12 36.11
C GLU A 151 -14.17 0.05 35.01
N LEU A 152 -14.38 -1.21 35.42
CA LEU A 152 -14.40 -2.33 34.48
C LEU A 152 -15.66 -2.32 33.62
N TRP A 153 -16.80 -1.93 34.21
CA TRP A 153 -18.03 -1.72 33.46
C TRP A 153 -17.85 -0.66 32.36
N SER A 154 -17.35 0.51 32.73
CA SER A 154 -17.09 1.61 31.80
C SER A 154 -16.08 1.25 30.72
N TYR A 155 -15.05 0.45 31.07
CA TYR A 155 -14.14 -0.10 30.07
C TYR A 155 -14.86 -1.04 29.08
N MET A 156 -15.78 -1.90 29.54
CA MET A 156 -16.53 -2.79 28.64
C MET A 156 -17.49 -2.01 27.73
N CYS A 157 -18.12 -0.95 28.21
CA CYS A 157 -18.92 -0.04 27.39
C CYS A 157 -18.06 0.64 26.31
N PHE A 158 -16.89 1.17 26.70
CA PHE A 158 -15.93 1.75 25.77
C PHE A 158 -15.44 0.74 24.73
N TYR A 159 -14.96 -0.44 25.16
CA TYR A 159 -14.52 -1.53 24.29
C TYR A 159 -15.60 -1.91 23.27
N THR A 160 -16.82 -2.13 23.74
CA THR A 160 -17.94 -2.56 22.90
C THR A 160 -18.28 -1.49 21.86
N SER A 161 -18.26 -0.22 22.25
CA SER A 161 -18.51 0.91 21.34
C SER A 161 -17.41 1.10 20.31
N VAL A 162 -16.14 0.93 20.72
CA VAL A 162 -14.98 0.94 19.83
C VAL A 162 -15.09 -0.15 18.75
N VAL A 163 -15.52 -1.35 19.14
CA VAL A 163 -15.61 -2.50 18.21
C VAL A 163 -16.87 -2.47 17.35
N LEU A 164 -18.05 -2.26 17.94
CA LEU A 164 -19.33 -2.37 17.24
C LEU A 164 -19.78 -1.09 16.56
N ASP A 165 -19.42 0.08 17.08
CA ASP A 165 -19.89 1.35 16.54
C ASP A 165 -18.80 2.09 15.76
N SER A 166 -17.58 2.12 16.30
CA SER A 166 -16.43 2.74 15.64
C SER A 166 -15.68 1.80 14.69
N PHE A 167 -16.04 0.50 14.66
CA PHE A 167 -15.42 -0.55 13.84
C PHE A 167 -13.89 -0.56 13.89
N VAL A 168 -13.31 -0.42 15.08
CA VAL A 168 -11.88 -0.67 15.28
C VAL A 168 -11.66 -2.18 15.40
N LEU A 169 -11.49 -2.82 14.24
CA LEU A 169 -11.53 -4.28 14.10
C LEU A 169 -10.16 -4.97 14.20
N LEU A 170 -9.18 -4.31 14.82
CA LEU A 170 -7.81 -4.81 14.87
C LEU A 170 -7.74 -6.13 15.66
N PRO A 171 -6.91 -7.09 15.22
CA PRO A 171 -6.60 -8.25 16.03
C PRO A 171 -6.00 -7.80 17.37
N ASN A 172 -6.45 -8.41 18.46
CA ASN A 172 -6.05 -8.05 19.82
C ASN A 172 -6.36 -6.58 20.20
N VAL A 173 -7.40 -5.97 19.63
CA VAL A 173 -7.82 -4.58 19.96
C VAL A 173 -7.92 -4.37 21.48
N ARG A 174 -8.44 -5.34 22.24
CA ARG A 174 -8.44 -5.31 23.73
C ARG A 174 -7.05 -5.01 24.29
N SER A 175 -6.05 -5.80 23.90
CA SER A 175 -4.68 -5.63 24.38
C SER A 175 -4.13 -4.26 23.99
N ARG A 176 -4.42 -3.80 22.77
CA ARG A 176 -3.98 -2.48 22.29
C ARG A 176 -4.62 -1.32 23.07
N LEU A 177 -5.90 -1.44 23.44
CA LEU A 177 -6.59 -0.46 24.27
C LEU A 177 -5.99 -0.37 25.68
N LEU A 178 -5.69 -1.50 26.33
CA LEU A 178 -4.99 -1.51 27.62
C LEU A 178 -3.55 -0.95 27.53
N HIS A 179 -3.01 -1.01 26.32
CA HIS A 179 -1.82 -0.33 25.82
C HIS A 179 -1.87 1.19 25.90
N LEU A 180 -3.04 1.83 25.81
CA LEU A 180 -3.17 3.25 25.47
C LEU A 180 -2.32 4.16 26.36
N ARG A 181 -1.75 5.18 25.73
CA ARG A 181 -1.14 6.33 26.39
C ARG A 181 -2.02 7.54 26.21
N ARG A 182 -1.86 8.51 27.09
CA ARG A 182 -2.58 9.79 27.01
C ARG A 182 -2.34 10.50 25.66
N GLU A 183 -1.15 10.36 25.07
CA GLU A 183 -0.86 10.93 23.75
C GLU A 183 -1.66 10.33 22.59
N ASP A 184 -2.11 9.08 22.70
CA ASP A 184 -2.90 8.42 21.65
C ASP A 184 -4.33 8.98 21.55
N LEU A 185 -4.73 9.75 22.57
CA LEU A 185 -6.05 10.34 22.74
C LEU A 185 -6.05 11.87 22.50
N LYS A 186 -4.93 12.43 22.01
CA LYS A 186 -4.77 13.89 21.78
C LYS A 186 -5.79 14.46 20.81
N GLU A 187 -6.24 13.66 19.86
CA GLU A 187 -7.17 14.08 18.82
C GLU A 187 -8.58 13.69 19.23
N ARG A 188 -9.40 14.68 19.64
CA ARG A 188 -10.80 14.44 20.02
C ARG A 188 -11.55 13.70 18.91
N GLY A 189 -12.22 12.62 19.28
CA GLY A 189 -12.95 11.77 18.33
C GLY A 189 -12.07 10.84 17.50
N TRP A 190 -10.78 10.70 17.81
CA TRP A 190 -9.87 9.78 17.14
C TRP A 190 -9.05 9.00 18.15
N LEU A 191 -8.73 7.76 17.78
CA LEU A 191 -7.92 6.85 18.56
C LEU A 191 -6.69 6.44 17.74
N LYS A 192 -5.49 6.67 18.26
CA LYS A 192 -4.25 6.22 17.61
C LYS A 192 -3.84 4.84 18.14
N LEU A 193 -3.82 3.83 17.26
CA LEU A 193 -3.39 2.47 17.60
C LEU A 193 -2.30 1.97 16.64
N PRO A 194 -1.33 1.16 17.11
CA PRO A 194 -0.35 0.54 16.22
C PRO A 194 -1.06 -0.39 15.23
N GLN A 195 -0.55 -0.51 14.01
CA GLN A 195 -1.14 -1.41 13.00
C GLN A 195 -0.81 -2.90 13.27
N HIS A 196 0.43 -3.21 13.67
CA HIS A 196 0.92 -4.58 13.93
C HIS A 196 1.51 -4.76 15.34
N GLY A 197 1.52 -6.02 15.81
CA GLY A 197 2.21 -6.54 17.02
C GLY A 197 1.90 -5.87 18.37
N ARG A 198 2.83 -6.04 19.34
CA ARG A 198 2.74 -5.53 20.72
C ARG A 198 3.39 -4.13 20.82
N ARG A 199 2.97 -3.32 21.79
CA ARG A 199 3.38 -1.91 21.94
C ARG A 199 4.86 -1.73 22.33
N GLU A 200 5.49 -2.74 22.92
CA GLU A 200 6.93 -2.75 23.22
C GLU A 200 7.80 -2.46 21.97
N GLU A 201 7.30 -2.80 20.77
CA GLU A 201 7.95 -2.51 19.48
C GLU A 201 7.69 -1.08 18.98
N VAL A 202 6.67 -0.39 19.50
CA VAL A 202 6.37 1.03 19.23
C VAL A 202 7.30 1.95 20.02
N ASP A 203 7.68 1.54 21.23
CA ASP A 203 8.56 2.30 22.12
C ASP A 203 10.00 2.41 21.62
N GLN A 204 10.38 1.51 20.72
CA GLN A 204 11.64 1.57 19.97
C GLN A 204 11.57 2.55 18.77
N GLY A 205 10.45 3.25 18.58
CA GLY A 205 10.24 4.19 17.47
C GLY A 205 9.91 3.53 16.12
N LEU A 206 9.63 2.23 16.12
CA LEU A 206 9.65 1.39 14.92
C LEU A 206 8.28 1.15 14.26
N ARG A 207 7.20 1.88 14.57
CA ARG A 207 5.87 1.56 14.00
C ARG A 207 4.95 2.74 13.67
N SER A 208 4.15 2.56 12.61
CA SER A 208 3.02 3.43 12.25
C SER A 208 1.87 3.30 13.25
N LEU A 209 1.46 4.43 13.81
CA LEU A 209 0.17 4.59 14.46
C LEU A 209 -0.88 4.92 13.41
N LEU A 210 -1.96 4.15 13.37
CA LEU A 210 -3.14 4.45 12.58
C LEU A 210 -4.15 5.21 13.42
N ARG A 211 -4.81 6.18 12.79
CA ARG A 211 -5.97 6.85 13.36
C ARG A 211 -7.22 6.06 13.07
N PHE A 212 -8.00 5.82 14.12
CA PHE A 212 -9.31 5.22 14.05
C PHE A 212 -10.33 6.26 14.50
N PRO A 213 -11.29 6.63 13.65
CA PRO A 213 -12.35 7.55 14.07
C PRO A 213 -13.23 6.89 15.14
N LEU A 214 -13.56 7.64 16.18
CA LEU A 214 -14.53 7.26 17.17
C LEU A 214 -15.89 7.85 16.82
N THR A 215 -16.93 7.04 16.96
CA THR A 215 -18.31 7.53 16.92
C THR A 215 -18.62 8.40 18.14
N HIS A 216 -19.78 9.07 18.13
CA HIS A 216 -20.22 9.86 19.28
C HIS A 216 -20.32 9.01 20.53
N SER A 217 -20.89 7.80 20.43
CA SER A 217 -20.93 6.85 21.54
C SER A 217 -19.53 6.46 22.00
N GLY A 218 -18.63 6.07 21.08
CA GLY A 218 -17.25 5.72 21.42
C GLY A 218 -16.50 6.84 22.13
N THR A 219 -16.75 8.10 21.73
CA THR A 219 -16.19 9.29 22.38
C THR A 219 -16.78 9.49 23.78
N LEU A 220 -18.11 9.41 23.92
CA LEU A 220 -18.80 9.54 25.21
C LEU A 220 -18.33 8.47 26.21
N HIS A 221 -18.26 7.21 25.79
CA HIS A 221 -17.82 6.11 26.64
C HIS A 221 -16.34 6.23 27.02
N LEU A 222 -15.50 6.78 26.12
CA LEU A 222 -14.11 7.11 26.45
C LEU A 222 -14.05 8.22 27.51
N GLU A 223 -14.81 9.30 27.34
CA GLU A 223 -14.84 10.42 28.28
C GLU A 223 -15.30 9.96 29.68
N ASN A 224 -16.37 9.17 29.76
CA ASN A 224 -16.84 8.58 31.01
C ASN A 224 -15.77 7.69 31.66
N LEU A 225 -15.08 6.87 30.87
CA LEU A 225 -13.99 6.03 31.38
C LEU A 225 -12.83 6.87 31.92
N LEU A 226 -12.41 7.92 31.21
CA LEU A 226 -11.33 8.80 31.65
C LEU A 226 -11.69 9.56 32.94
N GLN A 227 -12.95 9.99 33.07
CA GLN A 227 -13.45 10.63 34.28
C GLN A 227 -13.40 9.68 35.49
N ILE A 228 -13.83 8.42 35.31
CA ILE A 228 -13.80 7.40 36.36
C ILE A 228 -12.37 7.05 36.79
N LEU A 229 -11.42 7.06 35.85
CA LEU A 229 -10.01 6.82 36.13
C LEU A 229 -9.28 8.04 36.73
N ASP A 230 -10.00 9.15 37.00
CA ASP A 230 -9.44 10.42 37.47
C ASP A 230 -8.30 10.94 36.57
N LEU A 231 -8.45 10.75 35.26
CA LEU A 231 -7.47 11.18 34.27
C LEU A 231 -7.95 12.51 33.66
N PRO A 232 -7.21 13.62 33.81
CA PRO A 232 -7.59 14.87 33.18
C PRO A 232 -7.58 14.67 31.65
N ALA A 233 -8.65 15.11 30.98
CA ALA A 233 -8.74 15.08 29.52
C ALA A 233 -7.60 15.89 28.84
N SER A 234 -6.92 16.76 29.58
CA SER A 234 -5.76 17.53 29.14
C SER A 234 -4.72 17.66 30.27
N GLY A 235 -3.58 16.95 30.16
CA GLY A 235 -2.45 17.02 31.11
C GLY A 235 -1.09 16.97 30.40
N ARG A 236 -0.07 17.63 30.97
CA ARG A 236 1.25 17.83 30.35
C ARG A 236 2.19 16.60 30.36
N ILE A 237 1.81 15.49 30.99
CA ILE A 237 2.64 14.28 31.03
C ILE A 237 2.12 13.30 29.97
N TYR A 238 2.79 13.29 28.82
CA TYR A 238 2.26 12.74 27.57
C TYR A 238 2.53 11.25 27.35
N LYS A 239 3.45 10.65 28.11
CA LYS A 239 3.90 9.26 27.90
C LYS A 239 3.26 8.24 28.85
N ASP A 240 2.49 8.70 29.83
CA ASP A 240 1.93 7.81 30.83
C ASP A 240 0.84 6.91 30.23
N PRO A 241 0.82 5.63 30.63
CA PRO A 241 -0.26 4.73 30.25
C PRO A 241 -1.60 5.20 30.85
N VAL A 242 -2.69 5.01 30.10
CA VAL A 242 -4.07 5.27 30.55
C VAL A 242 -4.47 4.26 31.62
N PHE A 243 -4.08 3.00 31.46
CA PHE A 243 -4.39 1.92 32.41
C PHE A 243 -3.14 1.52 33.19
N THR A 244 -3.31 1.16 34.45
CA THR A 244 -2.20 0.69 35.31
C THR A 244 -1.64 -0.64 34.82
N ASP A 245 -0.41 -0.96 35.19
CA ASP A 245 0.23 -2.23 34.80
C ASP A 245 -0.52 -3.46 35.31
N GLU A 246 -1.27 -3.32 36.40
CA GLU A 246 -2.09 -4.39 36.94
C GLU A 246 -3.10 -4.92 35.91
N TRP A 247 -3.74 -4.01 35.14
CA TRP A 247 -4.74 -4.35 34.13
C TRP A 247 -4.17 -5.15 32.96
N ARG A 248 -2.84 -5.21 32.83
CA ARG A 248 -2.11 -5.93 31.77
C ARG A 248 -1.67 -7.34 32.20
N THR A 249 -1.94 -7.71 33.45
CA THR A 249 -1.55 -9.01 34.00
C THR A 249 -2.50 -10.13 33.57
N SER A 250 -2.00 -11.38 33.59
CA SER A 250 -2.80 -12.57 33.30
C SER A 250 -4.00 -12.73 34.25
N ARG A 251 -3.85 -12.30 35.51
CA ARG A 251 -4.92 -12.27 36.52
C ARG A 251 -6.07 -11.37 36.07
N TRP A 252 -5.75 -10.17 35.57
CA TRP A 252 -6.75 -9.25 35.05
C TRP A 252 -7.41 -9.73 33.76
N HIS A 253 -6.68 -10.43 32.88
CA HIS A 253 -7.30 -11.05 31.71
C HIS A 253 -8.37 -12.10 32.10
N LYS A 254 -8.13 -12.90 33.15
CA LYS A 254 -9.13 -13.84 33.67
C LYS A 254 -10.33 -13.10 34.26
N ARG A 255 -10.08 -12.04 35.04
CA ARG A 255 -11.14 -11.16 35.59
C ARG A 255 -12.00 -10.56 34.48
N MET A 256 -11.39 -9.97 33.46
CA MET A 256 -12.07 -9.40 32.29
C MET A 256 -12.93 -10.41 31.54
N ARG A 257 -12.47 -11.65 31.39
CA ARG A 257 -13.24 -12.70 30.73
C ARG A 257 -14.51 -13.04 31.50
N LEU A 258 -14.42 -13.15 32.83
CA LEU A 258 -15.57 -13.43 33.68
C LEU A 258 -16.53 -12.24 33.72
N SER A 259 -16.00 -11.02 33.89
CA SER A 259 -16.81 -9.80 33.88
C SER A 259 -17.47 -9.56 32.52
N TRP A 260 -16.85 -9.97 31.42
CA TRP A 260 -17.48 -9.90 30.09
C TRP A 260 -18.73 -10.79 29.99
N ILE A 261 -18.70 -12.00 30.54
CA ILE A 261 -19.86 -12.91 30.55
C ILE A 261 -21.01 -12.27 31.34
N ASP A 262 -20.71 -11.76 32.54
CA ASP A 262 -21.70 -11.11 33.39
C ASP A 262 -22.24 -9.83 32.71
N PHE A 263 -21.39 -9.08 31.99
CA PHE A 263 -21.74 -7.81 31.32
C PHE A 263 -22.69 -8.08 30.17
N MET A 264 -22.37 -9.10 29.40
CA MET A 264 -23.23 -9.59 28.33
C MET A 264 -24.54 -10.16 28.89
N ALA A 265 -24.52 -10.89 30.00
CA ALA A 265 -25.74 -11.40 30.63
C ALA A 265 -26.68 -10.24 31.01
N GLU A 266 -26.14 -9.19 31.63
CA GLU A 266 -26.91 -8.03 32.07
C GLU A 266 -27.51 -7.27 30.88
N LEU A 267 -26.71 -6.93 29.87
CA LEU A 267 -27.18 -6.20 28.69
C LEU A 267 -28.10 -7.02 27.77
N MET A 268 -28.02 -8.35 27.84
CA MET A 268 -28.77 -9.26 26.97
C MET A 268 -29.94 -9.96 27.68
N THR A 269 -30.26 -9.57 28.92
CA THR A 269 -31.29 -10.20 29.80
C THR A 269 -32.63 -10.47 29.09
N ASN A 270 -33.01 -9.62 28.14
CA ASN A 270 -34.29 -9.73 27.41
C ASN A 270 -34.15 -10.31 25.99
N THR A 271 -33.12 -11.11 25.74
CA THR A 271 -32.88 -11.72 24.43
C THR A 271 -32.72 -13.23 24.57
N ALA A 272 -33.08 -13.99 23.53
CA ALA A 272 -32.86 -15.45 23.48
C ALA A 272 -31.37 -15.83 23.32
N PHE A 273 -30.45 -14.90 23.60
CA PHE A 273 -29.03 -15.04 23.30
C PHE A 273 -28.27 -15.58 24.52
N SER A 274 -27.42 -16.60 24.30
CA SER A 274 -26.54 -17.09 25.37
C SER A 274 -25.27 -16.22 25.46
N PRO A 275 -24.99 -15.57 26.60
CA PRO A 275 -23.78 -14.73 26.79
C PRO A 275 -22.47 -15.46 26.48
N SER A 276 -22.44 -16.79 26.68
CA SER A 276 -21.29 -17.65 26.43
C SER A 276 -20.82 -17.69 24.96
N LEU A 277 -21.68 -17.31 24.02
CA LEU A 277 -21.38 -17.29 22.59
C LEU A 277 -20.58 -16.06 22.15
N PHE A 278 -20.51 -15.00 22.98
CA PHE A 278 -19.70 -13.81 22.70
C PHE A 278 -18.50 -13.77 23.63
N SER A 279 -17.32 -14.05 23.08
CA SER A 279 -16.09 -13.53 23.66
C SER A 279 -15.81 -12.13 23.10
N MET A 280 -14.91 -11.39 23.75
CA MET A 280 -14.41 -10.12 23.21
C MET A 280 -13.76 -10.31 21.83
N GLU A 281 -13.12 -11.44 21.57
CA GLU A 281 -12.53 -11.80 20.30
C GLU A 281 -13.60 -12.13 19.25
N THR A 282 -14.63 -12.88 19.63
CA THR A 282 -15.79 -13.18 18.76
C THR A 282 -16.54 -11.90 18.38
N LEU A 283 -16.64 -10.93 19.30
CA LEU A 283 -17.25 -9.63 19.02
C LEU A 283 -16.59 -8.93 17.82
N VAL A 284 -15.26 -8.94 17.73
CA VAL A 284 -14.52 -8.33 16.62
C VAL A 284 -14.86 -9.02 15.28
N HIS A 285 -14.98 -10.35 15.28
CA HIS A 285 -15.38 -11.10 14.10
C HIS A 285 -16.82 -10.76 13.66
N VAL A 286 -17.77 -10.71 14.61
CA VAL A 286 -19.15 -10.33 14.31
C VAL A 286 -19.23 -8.89 13.82
N ALA A 287 -18.52 -7.97 14.48
CA ALA A 287 -18.43 -6.57 14.09
C ALA A 287 -17.86 -6.37 12.68
N THR A 288 -16.93 -7.25 12.26
CA THR A 288 -16.39 -7.25 10.88
C THR A 288 -17.49 -7.51 9.85
N VAL A 289 -18.39 -8.46 10.14
CA VAL A 289 -19.53 -8.77 9.26
C VAL A 289 -20.56 -7.65 9.31
N VAL A 290 -20.88 -7.13 10.50
CA VAL A 290 -21.76 -5.97 10.66
C VAL A 290 -21.25 -4.78 9.84
N ALA A 291 -19.94 -4.48 9.89
CA ALA A 291 -19.35 -3.41 9.09
C ALA A 291 -19.62 -3.57 7.59
N MET A 292 -19.48 -4.79 7.08
CA MET A 292 -19.75 -5.10 5.66
C MET A 292 -21.23 -5.02 5.31
N LEU A 293 -22.12 -5.57 6.15
CA LEU A 293 -23.56 -5.50 5.97
C LEU A 293 -24.06 -4.04 5.99
N GLU A 294 -23.38 -3.19 6.76
CA GLU A 294 -23.63 -1.75 6.80
C GLU A 294 -22.85 -0.96 5.75
N ASN A 295 -22.48 -1.62 4.66
CA ASN A 295 -21.91 -0.96 3.49
C ASN A 295 -20.57 -0.25 3.78
N MET A 296 -19.79 -0.70 4.77
CA MET A 296 -18.40 -0.26 4.87
C MET A 296 -17.58 -0.87 3.73
N PRO A 297 -16.71 -0.10 3.04
CA PRO A 297 -15.89 -0.63 1.98
C PRO A 297 -15.09 -1.86 2.40
N PRO A 298 -15.06 -2.95 1.61
CA PRO A 298 -14.25 -4.12 1.94
C PRO A 298 -12.77 -3.79 2.14
N PHE A 299 -12.25 -2.83 1.38
CA PHE A 299 -10.86 -2.38 1.55
C PHE A 299 -10.65 -1.59 2.85
N ALA A 300 -11.64 -0.83 3.32
CA ALA A 300 -11.57 -0.14 4.60
C ALA A 300 -11.65 -1.16 5.73
N VAL A 301 -12.58 -2.12 5.66
CA VAL A 301 -12.63 -3.26 6.61
C VAL A 301 -11.30 -4.01 6.64
N ALA A 302 -10.65 -4.23 5.49
CA ALA A 302 -9.34 -4.87 5.43
C ALA A 302 -8.23 -4.05 6.15
N VAL A 303 -8.31 -2.72 6.12
CA VAL A 303 -7.40 -1.84 6.89
C VAL A 303 -7.72 -1.91 8.38
N HIS A 304 -9.00 -1.81 8.74
CA HIS A 304 -9.46 -1.83 10.13
C HIS A 304 -9.22 -3.18 10.82
N THR A 305 -9.21 -4.27 10.06
CA THR A 305 -8.84 -5.63 10.53
C THR A 305 -7.34 -5.91 10.47
N GLY A 306 -6.52 -4.95 10.03
CA GLY A 306 -5.06 -5.13 9.89
C GLY A 306 -4.65 -6.10 8.78
N GLN A 307 -5.58 -6.60 7.96
CA GLN A 307 -5.29 -7.49 6.83
C GLN A 307 -4.49 -6.78 5.73
N VAL A 308 -4.69 -5.47 5.55
CA VAL A 308 -3.88 -4.65 4.67
C VAL A 308 -3.17 -3.58 5.48
N SER A 309 -1.83 -3.58 5.36
CA SER A 309 -1.00 -2.55 5.96
C SER A 309 -1.08 -1.26 5.17
N ILE A 310 -1.21 -0.11 5.81
CA ILE A 310 -1.22 1.19 5.13
C ILE A 310 -0.27 2.13 5.84
N SER A 311 0.30 3.03 5.06
CA SER A 311 1.01 4.17 5.64
C SER A 311 -0.01 5.27 5.93
N PRO A 312 -0.15 5.76 7.16
CA PRO A 312 -1.03 6.89 7.43
C PRO A 312 -0.47 8.17 6.79
N MET A 313 -1.28 9.22 6.63
CA MET A 313 -0.70 10.54 6.38
C MET A 313 -0.02 11.07 7.65
N THR A 314 0.97 11.95 7.51
CA THR A 314 1.63 12.61 8.66
C THR A 314 0.62 13.37 9.52
N ASP A 315 0.93 13.53 10.81
CA ASP A 315 0.14 14.39 11.70
C ASP A 315 0.16 15.85 11.21
N GLY A 316 1.27 16.30 10.63
CA GLY A 316 1.37 17.63 9.99
C GLY A 316 0.32 17.81 8.90
N SER A 317 0.29 16.90 7.93
CA SER A 317 -0.73 16.91 6.86
C SER A 317 -2.14 16.83 7.42
N PHE A 318 -2.40 15.92 8.37
CA PHE A 318 -3.75 15.78 8.93
C PHE A 318 -4.25 17.05 9.61
N ASN A 319 -3.42 17.67 10.45
CA ASN A 319 -3.78 18.91 11.15
C ASN A 319 -4.08 20.06 10.17
N ARG A 320 -3.22 20.23 9.15
CA ARG A 320 -3.40 21.31 8.15
C ARG A 320 -4.64 21.11 7.29
N LEU A 321 -4.89 19.87 6.86
CA LEU A 321 -5.90 19.59 5.86
C LEU A 321 -7.30 19.35 6.45
N PHE A 322 -7.39 18.90 7.71
CA PHE A 322 -8.66 18.46 8.30
C PHE A 322 -9.05 19.18 9.60
N LEU A 323 -8.10 19.72 10.38
CA LEU A 323 -8.38 20.23 11.72
C LEU A 323 -8.38 21.77 11.86
N LEU A 324 -8.39 22.52 10.75
CA LEU A 324 -8.50 24.00 10.76
C LEU A 324 -7.45 24.70 11.65
N LYS A 325 -6.30 24.08 11.94
CA LYS A 325 -5.23 24.75 12.70
C LYS A 325 -4.42 25.59 11.72
N SER A 326 -4.45 26.91 11.91
CA SER A 326 -3.68 27.84 11.10
C SER A 326 -2.20 27.44 11.06
N LEU A 327 -1.58 27.57 9.87
CA LEU A 327 -0.16 27.32 9.58
C LEU A 327 0.84 28.08 10.49
N ARG A 328 0.37 29.00 11.35
CA ARG A 328 1.22 29.80 12.23
C ARG A 328 1.45 29.05 13.56
N GLY A 329 2.47 28.20 13.63
CA GLY A 329 2.95 27.74 14.94
C GLY A 329 3.79 26.47 15.01
N THR A 330 3.87 25.65 13.97
CA THR A 330 4.74 24.46 13.99
C THR A 330 6.08 24.72 13.30
N GLU A 331 6.86 25.64 13.85
CA GLU A 331 8.30 25.79 13.57
C GLU A 331 9.12 24.72 14.30
N THR A 332 8.76 23.45 14.14
CA THR A 332 9.71 22.36 14.36
C THR A 332 10.05 21.81 13.00
N LEU A 333 10.99 22.50 12.34
CA LEU A 333 11.86 21.89 11.34
C LEU A 333 12.48 20.65 12.00
N VAL A 334 11.82 19.51 11.88
CA VAL A 334 12.50 18.24 11.95
C VAL A 334 13.46 18.28 10.78
N ARG A 335 14.69 18.75 11.04
CA ARG A 335 15.82 18.49 10.16
C ARG A 335 15.87 16.97 10.06
N CYS A 336 15.24 16.41 9.03
CA CYS A 336 15.54 15.07 8.60
C CYS A 336 17.05 15.08 8.41
N GLN A 337 17.76 14.40 9.32
CA GLN A 337 19.19 14.18 9.18
C GLN A 337 19.35 13.58 7.80
N THR A 338 19.90 14.36 6.88
CA THR A 338 20.25 13.81 5.59
C THR A 338 21.29 12.74 5.92
N PRO A 339 21.08 11.46 5.59
CA PRO A 339 22.05 10.43 5.90
C PRO A 339 23.40 10.93 5.42
N VAL A 340 24.37 11.00 6.34
CA VAL A 340 25.73 11.48 6.06
C VAL A 340 26.19 10.75 4.81
N LYS A 341 26.38 11.48 3.71
CA LYS A 341 26.68 10.85 2.43
C LYS A 341 27.95 10.02 2.61
N PRO A 342 28.01 8.76 2.13
CA PRO A 342 29.19 7.89 2.28
C PRO A 342 30.51 8.56 1.88
N ARG A 343 30.43 9.53 0.95
CA ARG A 343 31.55 10.38 0.49
C ARG A 343 32.28 11.14 1.60
N GLN A 344 31.59 11.58 2.66
CA GLN A 344 32.25 12.29 3.76
C GLN A 344 33.07 11.36 4.66
N ARG A 345 32.82 10.04 4.63
CA ARG A 345 33.59 9.05 5.38
C ARG A 345 34.75 8.47 4.56
N ALA A 346 34.63 8.37 3.23
CA ALA A 346 35.68 7.75 2.40
C ALA A 346 37.05 8.45 2.52
N SER A 347 37.06 9.78 2.52
CA SER A 347 38.30 10.58 2.57
C SER A 347 39.09 10.43 3.88
N THR A 348 38.49 9.89 4.95
CA THR A 348 39.18 9.66 6.22
C THR A 348 39.91 8.31 6.29
N HIS A 349 39.83 7.49 5.24
CA HIS A 349 40.38 6.12 5.21
C HIS A 349 41.59 5.94 4.27
N GLY A 350 42.32 7.02 3.97
CA GLY A 350 43.57 6.97 3.21
C GLY A 350 43.41 6.42 1.77
N PRO A 351 44.44 5.78 1.20
CA PRO A 351 44.47 5.35 -0.20
C PRO A 351 43.33 4.40 -0.60
N ASP A 352 42.93 3.49 0.29
CA ASP A 352 41.84 2.55 0.00
C ASP A 352 40.47 3.24 -0.01
N GLY A 353 40.29 4.27 0.82
CA GLY A 353 39.13 5.16 0.79
C GLY A 353 39.03 5.96 -0.51
N GLU A 354 40.17 6.46 -1.01
CA GLU A 354 40.26 7.12 -2.32
C GLU A 354 39.92 6.18 -3.47
N LEU A 355 40.44 4.94 -3.45
CA LEU A 355 40.12 3.92 -4.43
C LEU A 355 38.60 3.65 -4.48
N PHE A 356 37.97 3.48 -3.32
CA PHE A 356 36.51 3.32 -3.23
C PHE A 356 35.77 4.51 -3.86
N GLN A 357 36.22 5.74 -3.57
CA GLN A 357 35.63 6.95 -4.13
C GLN A 357 35.80 7.02 -5.67
N GLN A 358 36.94 6.61 -6.20
CA GLN A 358 37.19 6.56 -7.65
C GLN A 358 36.30 5.52 -8.34
N ILE A 359 36.12 4.35 -7.73
CA ILE A 359 35.18 3.31 -8.21
C ILE A 359 33.75 3.87 -8.22
N GLU A 360 33.31 4.53 -7.14
CA GLU A 360 31.98 5.13 -7.06
C GLU A 360 31.80 6.29 -8.06
N GLN A 361 32.82 7.10 -8.30
CA GLN A 361 32.80 8.14 -9.32
C GLN A 361 32.66 7.56 -10.72
N ALA A 362 33.37 6.47 -11.03
CA ALA A 362 33.20 5.76 -12.30
C ALA A 362 31.76 5.21 -12.43
N ARG A 363 31.24 4.59 -11.37
CA ARG A 363 29.86 4.10 -11.32
C ARG A 363 28.84 5.21 -11.52
N HIS A 364 29.03 6.38 -10.92
CA HIS A 364 28.08 7.50 -11.03
C HIS A 364 27.94 8.07 -12.44
N ARG A 365 28.88 7.79 -13.34
CA ARG A 365 28.75 8.10 -14.78
C ARG A 365 27.71 7.21 -15.49
N LEU A 366 27.16 6.21 -14.79
CA LEU A 366 26.07 5.38 -15.27
C LEU A 366 24.76 6.17 -15.28
N HIS A 367 24.46 6.80 -16.41
CA HIS A 367 23.17 7.45 -16.63
C HIS A 367 22.08 6.41 -16.95
N ARG A 368 20.85 6.64 -16.48
CA ARG A 368 19.73 5.72 -16.70
C ARG A 368 19.26 5.69 -18.16
N GLU A 369 19.58 6.71 -18.95
CA GLU A 369 18.99 6.98 -20.27
C GLU A 369 20.06 7.09 -21.37
N GLN A 370 20.87 6.05 -21.57
CA GLN A 370 21.84 6.01 -22.67
C GLN A 370 21.43 5.00 -23.74
N ALA A 371 21.45 5.44 -25.00
CA ALA A 371 21.05 4.65 -26.17
C ALA A 371 21.88 3.35 -26.33
N ASP A 372 23.16 3.37 -25.92
CA ASP A 372 24.02 2.19 -25.88
C ASP A 372 24.46 1.86 -24.44
N ALA A 373 23.46 1.59 -23.59
CA ALA A 373 23.67 1.24 -22.19
C ALA A 373 24.60 0.04 -21.98
N LYS A 374 24.72 -0.87 -22.96
CA LYS A 374 25.64 -2.02 -22.86
C LYS A 374 27.08 -1.58 -23.07
N LYS A 375 27.37 -0.78 -24.10
CA LYS A 375 28.72 -0.26 -24.36
C LYS A 375 29.21 0.63 -23.24
N VAL A 376 28.36 1.55 -22.73
CA VAL A 376 28.78 2.44 -21.63
C VAL A 376 29.02 1.65 -20.35
N ARG A 377 28.20 0.64 -20.04
CA ARG A 377 28.48 -0.28 -18.92
C ARG A 377 29.80 -1.03 -19.11
N GLY A 378 30.12 -1.45 -20.34
CA GLY A 378 31.42 -2.04 -20.68
C GLY A 378 32.58 -1.10 -20.35
N LEU A 379 32.53 0.14 -20.84
CA LEU A 379 33.56 1.15 -20.58
C LEU A 379 33.73 1.48 -19.09
N ILE A 380 32.62 1.58 -18.35
CA ILE A 380 32.67 1.78 -16.90
C ILE A 380 33.27 0.55 -16.21
N ALA A 381 32.89 -0.66 -16.60
CA ALA A 381 33.44 -1.89 -16.06
C ALA A 381 34.95 -2.00 -16.32
N ASP A 382 35.40 -1.66 -17.52
CA ASP A 382 36.82 -1.69 -17.88
C ASP A 382 37.61 -0.62 -17.12
N ARG A 383 37.02 0.57 -16.89
CA ARG A 383 37.62 1.58 -16.03
C ARG A 383 37.71 1.11 -14.57
N ILE A 384 36.69 0.46 -14.03
CA ILE A 384 36.73 -0.09 -12.67
C ILE A 384 37.77 -1.21 -12.60
N LEU A 385 37.90 -2.05 -13.63
CA LEU A 385 38.92 -3.10 -13.70
C LEU A 385 40.34 -2.51 -13.64
N GLN A 386 40.59 -1.41 -14.37
CA GLN A 386 41.86 -0.67 -14.30
C GLN A 386 42.13 -0.09 -12.91
N LEU A 387 41.11 0.30 -12.15
CA LEU A 387 41.27 0.84 -10.79
C LEU A 387 41.50 -0.27 -9.75
N VAL A 388 40.85 -1.41 -9.92
CA VAL A 388 40.96 -2.56 -9.00
C VAL A 388 42.31 -3.25 -9.12
N GLU A 389 42.89 -3.29 -10.34
CA GLU A 389 44.24 -3.81 -10.66
C GLU A 389 44.47 -5.30 -10.35
N VAL A 390 43.42 -6.06 -10.05
CA VAL A 390 43.47 -7.50 -9.79
C VAL A 390 42.24 -8.20 -10.33
N THR A 391 42.39 -9.47 -10.70
CA THR A 391 41.30 -10.40 -11.01
C THR A 391 40.75 -11.07 -9.75
N GLU A 392 39.63 -11.78 -9.89
CA GLU A 392 39.04 -12.58 -8.80
C GLU A 392 40.05 -13.61 -8.25
N THR A 393 40.75 -14.33 -9.12
CA THR A 393 41.77 -15.33 -8.75
C THR A 393 42.99 -14.71 -8.08
N GLU A 394 43.52 -13.62 -8.63
CA GLU A 394 44.69 -12.95 -8.03
C GLU A 394 44.39 -12.36 -6.66
N LEU A 395 43.16 -11.87 -6.45
CA LEU A 395 42.75 -11.32 -5.16
C LEU A 395 42.65 -12.41 -4.08
N VAL A 396 42.26 -13.64 -4.45
CA VAL A 396 42.30 -14.81 -3.54
C VAL A 396 43.75 -15.12 -3.16
N ASP A 397 44.63 -15.25 -4.13
CA ASP A 397 46.02 -15.67 -3.92
C ASP A 397 46.85 -14.61 -3.16
N ARG A 398 46.49 -13.33 -3.30
CA ARG A 398 47.24 -12.19 -2.76
C ARG A 398 46.50 -11.48 -1.63
N ALA A 399 45.53 -12.11 -0.99
CA ALA A 399 44.68 -11.48 0.02
C ALA A 399 45.47 -10.78 1.14
N GLU A 400 46.61 -11.34 1.55
CA GLU A 400 47.45 -10.81 2.63
C GLU A 400 48.27 -9.57 2.23
N GLN A 401 48.35 -9.24 0.94
CA GLN A 401 49.08 -8.06 0.45
C GLN A 401 48.27 -6.77 0.55
N PHE A 402 46.98 -6.87 0.90
CA PHE A 402 46.07 -5.74 0.99
C PHE A 402 45.69 -5.48 2.44
N THR A 403 45.40 -4.21 2.77
CA THR A 403 44.71 -3.89 4.03
C THR A 403 43.32 -4.53 4.03
N ALA A 404 42.71 -4.70 5.20
CA ALA A 404 41.34 -5.19 5.32
C ALA A 404 40.36 -4.40 4.42
N LEU A 405 40.47 -3.07 4.45
CA LEU A 405 39.67 -2.18 3.63
C LEU A 405 40.01 -2.33 2.14
N GLY A 406 41.30 -2.35 1.78
CA GLY A 406 41.76 -2.49 0.41
C GLY A 406 41.32 -3.79 -0.25
N TYR A 407 41.29 -4.89 0.50
CA TYR A 407 40.72 -6.17 0.07
C TYR A 407 39.22 -6.02 -0.21
N ASN A 408 38.46 -5.48 0.75
CA ASN A 408 37.01 -5.34 0.63
C ASN A 408 36.59 -4.39 -0.50
N VAL A 409 37.35 -3.30 -0.73
CA VAL A 409 37.09 -2.34 -1.81
C VAL A 409 37.29 -3.00 -3.18
N ARG A 410 38.30 -3.85 -3.32
CA ARG A 410 38.53 -4.62 -4.55
C ARG A 410 37.44 -5.66 -4.79
N CYS A 411 37.00 -6.37 -3.74
CA CYS A 411 35.82 -7.24 -3.78
C CYS A 411 34.56 -6.48 -4.27
N TYR A 412 34.34 -5.25 -3.78
CA TYR A 412 33.25 -4.40 -4.25
C TYR A 412 33.39 -4.00 -5.72
N GLY A 413 34.59 -3.59 -6.15
CA GLY A 413 34.87 -3.24 -7.55
C GLY A 413 34.64 -4.42 -8.51
N LEU A 414 35.11 -5.62 -8.17
CA LEU A 414 34.88 -6.85 -8.94
C LEU A 414 33.39 -7.20 -9.03
N TRP A 415 32.65 -7.05 -7.93
CA TRP A 415 31.21 -7.25 -7.95
C TRP A 415 30.48 -6.22 -8.85
N LEU A 416 30.89 -4.96 -8.81
CA LEU A 416 30.34 -3.93 -9.71
C LEU A 416 30.61 -4.25 -11.18
N ILE A 417 31.80 -4.74 -11.52
CA ILE A 417 32.13 -5.21 -12.87
C ILE A 417 31.16 -6.33 -13.29
N ARG A 418 30.91 -7.30 -12.40
CA ARG A 418 29.96 -8.40 -12.63
C ARG A 418 28.54 -7.89 -12.87
N LEU A 419 28.07 -6.93 -12.08
CA LEU A 419 26.77 -6.28 -12.26
C LEU A 419 26.67 -5.52 -13.58
N LEU A 420 27.69 -4.71 -13.91
CA LEU A 420 27.73 -3.89 -15.11
C LEU A 420 27.74 -4.75 -16.39
N ARG A 421 28.49 -5.86 -16.38
CA ARG A 421 28.53 -6.84 -17.48
C ARG A 421 27.30 -7.76 -17.52
N GLY A 422 26.45 -7.71 -16.49
CA GLY A 422 25.25 -8.54 -16.35
C GLY A 422 24.04 -8.11 -17.18
N LYS A 423 22.92 -8.81 -16.97
CA LYS A 423 21.64 -8.57 -17.66
C LYS A 423 20.77 -7.48 -17.02
N ASP A 424 21.15 -6.99 -15.84
CA ASP A 424 20.37 -5.99 -15.12
C ASP A 424 20.41 -4.63 -15.85
N ASP A 425 19.32 -3.86 -15.77
CA ASP A 425 19.28 -2.50 -16.29
C ASP A 425 20.09 -1.52 -15.41
N ASN A 426 20.47 -0.36 -15.96
CA ASN A 426 21.28 0.65 -15.28
C ASN A 426 20.67 1.10 -13.94
N GLY A 427 19.34 1.21 -13.87
CA GLY A 427 18.63 1.58 -12.64
C GLY A 427 18.78 0.50 -11.57
N THR A 428 18.62 -0.76 -11.95
CA THR A 428 18.81 -1.91 -11.06
C THR A 428 20.26 -2.03 -10.59
N VAL A 429 21.25 -1.85 -11.48
CA VAL A 429 22.67 -1.82 -11.10
C VAL A 429 22.92 -0.71 -10.09
N ALA A 430 22.45 0.52 -10.36
CA ALA A 430 22.62 1.66 -9.48
C ALA A 430 21.97 1.42 -8.09
N THR A 431 20.75 0.87 -8.04
CA THR A 431 20.08 0.56 -6.78
C THR A 431 20.85 -0.45 -5.94
N ARG A 432 21.33 -1.55 -6.56
CA ARG A 432 22.07 -2.58 -5.81
C ARG A 432 23.42 -2.11 -5.33
N ALA A 433 24.15 -1.43 -6.22
CA ALA A 433 25.45 -0.85 -5.89
C ALA A 433 25.36 0.16 -4.75
N SER A 434 24.35 1.03 -4.78
CA SER A 434 24.15 2.04 -3.74
C SER A 434 23.82 1.42 -2.38
N ALA A 435 23.12 0.27 -2.32
CA ALA A 435 22.87 -0.42 -1.06
C ALA A 435 24.18 -0.88 -0.39
N ILE A 436 25.07 -1.52 -1.16
CA ILE A 436 26.38 -1.95 -0.66
C ILE A 436 27.26 -0.76 -0.31
N ALA A 437 27.30 0.27 -1.17
CA ALA A 437 28.12 1.46 -0.95
C ALA A 437 27.74 2.22 0.33
N ALA A 438 26.44 2.27 0.65
CA ALA A 438 25.95 3.00 1.80
C ALA A 438 26.31 2.31 3.14
N ALA A 439 26.42 0.98 3.13
CA ALA A 439 26.86 0.18 4.28
C ALA A 439 28.37 0.02 4.40
N PHE A 440 29.12 0.42 3.38
CA PHE A 440 30.52 0.03 3.23
C PHE A 440 31.41 0.51 4.38
N PHE A 441 31.48 1.82 4.62
CA PHE A 441 32.32 2.36 5.68
C PHE A 441 31.82 2.10 7.12
N PRO A 442 30.50 2.14 7.41
CA PRO A 442 30.03 1.81 8.74
C PRO A 442 30.30 0.35 9.16
N TYR A 443 30.27 -0.60 8.22
CA TYR A 443 30.22 -2.03 8.57
C TYR A 443 31.27 -2.92 7.91
N PHE A 444 31.84 -2.53 6.77
CA PHE A 444 32.67 -3.42 5.93
C PHE A 444 34.17 -3.07 5.98
N VAL A 445 34.63 -2.39 7.04
CA VAL A 445 36.02 -1.90 7.13
C VAL A 445 36.91 -2.75 8.04
N GLY A 446 36.35 -3.35 9.10
CA GLY A 446 37.13 -3.86 10.23
C GLY A 446 37.98 -5.11 9.96
N SER A 447 37.61 -5.95 8.99
CA SER A 447 38.31 -7.20 8.67
C SER A 447 38.07 -7.55 7.19
N PRO A 448 39.02 -8.21 6.48
CA PRO A 448 38.78 -8.63 5.10
C PRO A 448 37.70 -9.71 5.05
N PHE A 449 36.83 -9.66 4.03
CA PHE A 449 35.69 -10.60 3.89
C PHE A 449 36.10 -12.07 3.92
N CYS A 450 37.30 -12.42 3.43
CA CYS A 450 37.79 -13.80 3.45
C CYS A 450 38.05 -14.35 4.87
N ARG A 451 38.15 -13.47 5.87
CA ARG A 451 38.35 -13.82 7.28
C ARG A 451 37.08 -13.65 8.12
N TRP A 452 35.97 -13.24 7.52
CA TRP A 452 34.72 -13.08 8.25
C TRP A 452 34.15 -14.43 8.64
N SER A 453 33.81 -14.56 9.91
CA SER A 453 32.98 -15.67 10.40
C SER A 453 31.53 -15.49 9.93
N GLU A 454 30.74 -16.56 10.07
CA GLU A 454 29.29 -16.48 9.82
C GLU A 454 28.61 -15.44 10.73
N LEU A 455 29.13 -15.26 11.94
CA LEU A 455 28.61 -14.30 12.92
C LEU A 455 28.93 -12.85 12.52
N ASP A 456 30.11 -12.61 11.96
CA ASP A 456 30.49 -11.30 11.40
C ASP A 456 29.58 -10.91 10.23
N TRP A 457 29.32 -11.87 9.31
CA TRP A 457 28.37 -11.67 8.21
C TRP A 457 26.98 -11.32 8.74
N ILE A 458 26.49 -12.08 9.72
CA ILE A 458 25.15 -11.88 10.27
C ILE A 458 25.02 -10.50 10.94
N SER A 459 25.97 -10.16 11.82
CA SER A 459 25.94 -8.92 12.59
C SER A 459 26.06 -7.70 11.69
N ASN A 460 27.06 -7.65 10.81
CA ASN A 460 27.30 -6.49 9.96
C ASN A 460 26.18 -6.29 8.93
N LEU A 461 25.63 -7.37 8.34
CA LEU A 461 24.52 -7.25 7.40
C LEU A 461 23.21 -6.86 8.10
N ALA A 462 22.96 -7.35 9.31
CA ALA A 462 21.79 -6.96 10.08
C ALA A 462 21.82 -5.46 10.39
N SER A 463 22.95 -4.95 10.91
CA SER A 463 23.13 -3.51 11.16
C SER A 463 23.06 -2.69 9.87
N ALA A 464 23.69 -3.15 8.79
CA ALA A 464 23.63 -2.50 7.49
C ALA A 464 22.21 -2.43 6.89
N MET A 465 21.36 -3.40 7.22
CA MET A 465 19.97 -3.41 6.79
C MET A 465 19.07 -2.56 7.66
N ASP A 466 19.38 -2.44 8.95
CA ASP A 466 18.72 -1.55 9.89
C ASP A 466 18.96 -0.08 9.52
N ASP A 467 20.22 0.28 9.22
CA ASP A 467 20.57 1.63 8.77
C ASP A 467 20.04 1.97 7.36
N HIS A 468 19.89 0.96 6.48
CA HIS A 468 19.48 1.15 5.07
C HIS A 468 18.18 0.41 4.77
N GLU A 469 17.06 0.94 5.27
CA GLU A 469 15.69 0.36 5.22
C GLU A 469 15.03 0.27 3.82
N THR A 470 15.80 0.06 2.75
CA THR A 470 15.26 -0.11 1.41
C THR A 470 14.89 -1.57 1.15
N SER A 471 13.73 -1.81 0.55
CA SER A 471 13.25 -3.17 0.21
C SER A 471 14.16 -3.92 -0.78
N GLN A 472 15.10 -3.23 -1.42
CA GLN A 472 16.06 -3.79 -2.36
C GLN A 472 17.40 -4.11 -1.70
N ALA A 473 17.67 -3.64 -0.48
CA ALA A 473 18.94 -3.85 0.21
C ALA A 473 19.21 -5.34 0.47
N THR A 474 18.24 -6.09 1.02
CA THR A 474 18.39 -7.54 1.26
C THR A 474 18.77 -8.32 0.01
N ALA A 475 18.09 -8.03 -1.11
CA ALA A 475 18.38 -8.70 -2.39
C ALA A 475 19.75 -8.32 -2.94
N SER A 476 20.21 -7.10 -2.66
CA SER A 476 21.54 -6.61 -3.04
C SER A 476 22.63 -7.27 -2.20
N TYR A 477 22.48 -7.31 -0.88
CA TYR A 477 23.39 -8.00 0.03
C TYR A 477 23.49 -9.49 -0.29
N ARG A 478 22.36 -10.17 -0.51
CA ARG A 478 22.36 -11.59 -0.87
C ARG A 478 23.18 -11.84 -2.14
N ARG A 479 22.92 -11.07 -3.21
CA ARG A 479 23.68 -11.19 -4.46
C ARG A 479 25.16 -10.85 -4.31
N PHE A 480 25.50 -9.92 -3.41
CA PHE A 480 26.89 -9.59 -3.13
C PHE A 480 27.59 -10.75 -2.42
N VAL A 481 26.99 -11.32 -1.37
CA VAL A 481 27.52 -12.49 -0.67
C VAL A 481 27.63 -13.70 -1.59
N ASP A 482 26.59 -13.98 -2.37
CA ASP A 482 26.59 -15.08 -3.34
C ASP A 482 27.75 -14.92 -4.34
N PHE A 483 27.97 -13.70 -4.85
CA PHE A 483 29.12 -13.40 -5.71
C PHE A 483 30.45 -13.66 -5.02
N LEU A 484 30.66 -13.17 -3.79
CA LEU A 484 31.92 -13.36 -3.08
C LEU A 484 32.20 -14.86 -2.85
N ALA A 485 31.17 -15.65 -2.54
CA ALA A 485 31.29 -17.09 -2.38
C ALA A 485 31.57 -17.81 -3.71
N GLU A 486 30.87 -17.44 -4.79
CA GLU A 486 31.09 -17.99 -6.13
C GLU A 486 32.51 -17.71 -6.66
N ALA A 487 33.01 -16.49 -6.43
CA ALA A 487 34.36 -16.06 -6.78
C ALA A 487 35.44 -16.56 -5.80
N ARG A 488 35.07 -17.33 -4.77
CA ARG A 488 35.95 -17.84 -3.71
C ARG A 488 36.68 -16.74 -2.90
N LEU A 489 36.14 -15.53 -2.88
CA LEU A 489 36.63 -14.38 -2.09
C LEU A 489 36.21 -14.46 -0.61
N THR A 490 35.27 -15.35 -0.28
CA THR A 490 34.90 -15.71 1.10
C THR A 490 34.45 -17.16 1.14
N PRO A 491 34.63 -17.87 2.26
CA PRO A 491 33.85 -19.08 2.53
C PRO A 491 32.36 -18.75 2.44
N LYS A 492 31.55 -19.63 1.86
CA LYS A 492 30.10 -19.42 1.71
C LYS A 492 29.43 -19.38 3.09
N PRO A 493 28.91 -18.24 3.55
CA PRO A 493 28.29 -18.16 4.87
C PRO A 493 26.84 -18.67 4.84
N THR A 494 26.39 -19.29 5.93
CA THR A 494 24.98 -19.74 6.09
C THR A 494 24.11 -18.64 6.69
N ILE A 495 23.80 -17.60 5.91
CA ILE A 495 23.01 -16.47 6.43
C ILE A 495 21.52 -16.85 6.47
N PRO A 496 20.85 -16.77 7.63
CA PRO A 496 19.42 -17.05 7.74
C PRO A 496 18.61 -15.85 7.22
N TRP A 497 18.62 -15.61 5.90
CA TRP A 497 17.99 -14.42 5.30
C TRP A 497 16.48 -14.26 5.58
N GLN A 498 15.83 -15.29 6.12
CA GLN A 498 14.43 -15.26 6.54
C GLN A 498 14.25 -14.84 8.01
N ALA A 499 15.33 -14.74 8.79
CA ALA A 499 15.29 -14.31 10.18
C ALA A 499 14.83 -12.84 10.30
N GLN A 500 14.24 -12.49 11.43
CA GLN A 500 13.65 -11.17 11.68
C GLN A 500 14.68 -10.03 11.50
N ALA A 501 15.93 -10.24 11.90
CA ALA A 501 17.04 -9.30 11.73
C ALA A 501 17.31 -8.91 10.27
N PHE A 502 16.90 -9.74 9.30
CA PHE A 502 17.06 -9.48 7.85
C PHE A 502 15.71 -9.22 7.16
N ARG A 503 14.62 -9.09 7.91
CA ARG A 503 13.37 -8.64 7.33
C ARG A 503 13.34 -7.14 7.43
N LYS A 504 12.93 -6.48 6.34
CA LYS A 504 12.57 -5.07 6.41
C LYS A 504 11.57 -4.92 7.56
N SER A 505 11.94 -4.10 8.55
CA SER A 505 11.00 -3.68 9.57
C SER A 505 9.81 -3.06 8.82
N ALA A 506 8.60 -3.62 8.98
CA ALA A 506 7.42 -3.21 8.22
C ALA A 506 6.91 -1.83 8.67
N VAL A 507 7.84 -0.92 8.99
CA VAL A 507 7.59 0.45 9.38
C VAL A 507 7.09 1.16 8.15
N HIS A 508 5.78 1.37 8.15
CA HIS A 508 5.14 2.26 7.23
C HIS A 508 5.35 3.68 7.77
N TYR A 509 6.25 4.46 7.19
CA TYR A 509 6.42 5.84 7.61
C TYR A 509 5.17 6.65 7.22
N PRO A 510 4.68 7.53 8.11
CA PRO A 510 3.63 8.46 7.74
C PRO A 510 4.05 9.29 6.51
N VAL A 511 3.12 9.47 5.57
CA VAL A 511 3.40 10.10 4.27
C VAL A 511 2.80 11.50 4.22
N PRO A 512 3.57 12.55 3.89
CA PRO A 512 3.03 13.89 3.74
C PRO A 512 2.18 13.99 2.46
N LEU A 513 1.09 14.73 2.53
CA LEU A 513 0.17 15.00 1.41
C LEU A 513 0.17 16.48 1.06
N VAL A 514 -0.17 16.76 -0.20
CA VAL A 514 -0.32 18.11 -0.76
C VAL A 514 -1.78 18.33 -1.09
N SER A 515 -2.43 19.35 -0.55
CA SER A 515 -3.79 19.73 -0.98
C SER A 515 -3.78 20.49 -2.30
N PRO A 516 -4.90 20.52 -3.03
CA PRO A 516 -5.06 21.38 -4.22
C PRO A 516 -4.65 22.83 -3.99
N GLN A 517 -5.05 23.46 -2.88
CA GLN A 517 -4.65 24.85 -2.60
C GLN A 517 -3.14 25.00 -2.39
N GLU A 518 -2.51 24.11 -1.61
CA GLU A 518 -1.05 24.10 -1.43
C GLU A 518 -0.34 23.81 -2.76
N PHE A 519 -0.94 23.01 -3.62
CA PHE A 519 -0.41 22.71 -4.95
C PHE A 519 -0.42 23.94 -5.86
N GLU A 520 -1.50 24.73 -5.87
CA GLU A 520 -1.56 26.00 -6.61
C GLU A 520 -0.51 27.00 -6.10
N ALA A 521 -0.34 27.10 -4.78
CA ALA A 521 0.72 27.91 -4.19
C ALA A 521 2.12 27.43 -4.61
N ALA A 522 2.33 26.11 -4.69
CA ALA A 522 3.58 25.53 -5.20
C ALA A 522 3.78 25.85 -6.70
N LEU A 523 2.74 25.78 -7.52
CA LEU A 523 2.83 26.19 -8.93
C LEU A 523 3.21 27.67 -9.05
N ALA A 524 2.64 28.56 -8.24
CA ALA A 524 3.02 29.98 -8.22
C ALA A 524 4.51 30.17 -7.82
N ALA A 525 4.99 29.40 -6.85
CA ALA A 525 6.38 29.39 -6.40
C ALA A 525 7.39 28.86 -7.43
N SER A 526 6.96 28.25 -8.54
CA SER A 526 7.87 27.89 -9.64
C SER A 526 8.54 29.10 -10.31
N SER A 527 8.03 30.31 -10.07
CA SER A 527 8.61 31.58 -10.54
C SER A 527 9.78 32.10 -9.70
N LEU A 528 10.10 31.44 -8.57
CA LEU A 528 11.17 31.86 -7.67
C LEU A 528 12.55 31.86 -8.36
N HIS A 529 13.44 32.74 -7.86
CA HIS A 529 14.73 33.04 -8.48
C HIS A 529 15.68 31.84 -8.56
N PHE A 530 15.60 30.90 -7.62
CA PHE A 530 16.43 29.69 -7.62
C PHE A 530 16.01 28.66 -8.69
N ILE A 531 14.86 28.86 -9.36
CA ILE A 531 14.43 28.06 -10.51
C ILE A 531 14.85 28.77 -11.79
N PRO A 532 15.73 28.16 -12.62
CA PRO A 532 16.14 28.72 -13.91
C PRO A 532 14.95 29.06 -14.81
N ALA A 533 14.96 30.24 -15.42
CA ALA A 533 13.82 30.76 -16.20
C ALA A 533 13.38 29.82 -17.33
N GLY A 534 14.33 29.25 -18.06
CA GLY A 534 14.06 28.37 -19.22
C GLY A 534 13.37 27.04 -18.88
N ILE A 535 13.32 26.64 -17.60
CA ILE A 535 12.69 25.37 -17.19
C ILE A 535 11.42 25.55 -16.35
N ARG A 536 10.98 26.79 -16.08
CA ARG A 536 9.83 27.05 -15.20
C ARG A 536 8.54 26.45 -15.73
N SER A 537 8.22 26.67 -17.01
CA SER A 537 7.02 26.12 -17.66
C SER A 537 7.06 24.58 -17.71
N LEU A 538 8.23 24.00 -18.02
CA LEU A 538 8.44 22.54 -18.01
C LEU A 538 8.16 21.96 -16.62
N LEU A 539 8.66 22.63 -15.57
CA LEU A 539 8.49 22.18 -14.19
C LEU A 539 7.04 22.27 -13.74
N ARG A 540 6.33 23.36 -14.09
CA ARG A 540 4.88 23.50 -13.83
C ARG A 540 4.09 22.38 -14.49
N VAL A 541 4.27 22.14 -15.78
CA VAL A 541 3.60 21.05 -16.51
C VAL A 541 3.91 19.70 -15.87
N LYS A 542 5.19 19.44 -15.53
CA LYS A 542 5.57 18.20 -14.85
C LYS A 542 4.85 18.03 -13.52
N MET A 543 4.75 19.09 -12.72
CA MET A 543 4.05 19.09 -11.44
C MET A 543 2.54 18.83 -11.61
N ILE A 544 1.88 19.47 -12.59
CA ILE A 544 0.46 19.25 -12.91
C ILE A 544 0.23 17.77 -13.26
N LEU A 545 1.06 17.21 -14.15
CA LEU A 545 0.99 15.79 -14.51
C LEU A 545 1.22 14.86 -13.31
N GLY A 546 2.05 15.26 -12.34
CA GLY A 546 2.27 14.51 -11.10
C GLY A 546 1.07 14.54 -10.16
N PHE A 547 0.43 15.71 -10.02
CA PHE A 547 -0.64 15.96 -9.05
C PHE A 547 -2.02 15.52 -9.54
N ASP A 548 -2.40 15.89 -10.77
CA ASP A 548 -3.76 15.60 -11.28
C ASP A 548 -3.90 14.23 -11.93
N LEU A 549 -2.79 13.68 -12.44
CA LEU A 549 -2.79 12.39 -13.15
C LEU A 549 -2.02 11.30 -12.39
N GLY A 550 -1.40 11.66 -11.26
CA GLY A 550 -0.61 10.74 -10.47
C GLY A 550 0.56 10.13 -11.24
N LEU A 551 1.15 10.79 -12.23
CA LEU A 551 2.25 10.20 -13.00
C LEU A 551 3.51 9.98 -12.15
N ARG A 552 4.23 8.89 -12.43
CA ARG A 552 5.61 8.76 -11.92
C ARG A 552 6.50 9.79 -12.61
N SER A 553 7.58 10.21 -11.94
CA SER A 553 8.47 11.23 -12.50
C SER A 553 9.01 10.86 -13.88
N MET A 554 9.45 9.60 -14.05
CA MET A 554 9.90 9.06 -15.34
C MET A 554 8.78 9.00 -16.37
N GLU A 555 7.55 8.66 -15.97
CA GLU A 555 6.40 8.62 -16.90
C GLU A 555 6.13 10.02 -17.45
N ALA A 556 6.10 11.04 -16.60
CA ALA A 556 5.90 12.43 -17.02
C ALA A 556 7.05 12.97 -17.90
N THR A 557 8.29 12.57 -17.59
CA THR A 557 9.49 13.04 -18.32
C THR A 557 9.59 12.44 -19.72
N ASN A 558 9.20 11.18 -19.88
CA ASN A 558 9.29 10.47 -21.15
C ASN A 558 8.04 10.62 -22.03
N LEU A 559 7.14 11.53 -21.68
CA LEU A 559 6.04 11.89 -22.57
C LEU A 559 6.57 12.57 -23.82
N LYS A 560 5.97 12.23 -24.95
CA LYS A 560 6.19 12.81 -26.27
C LYS A 560 4.89 13.47 -26.73
N LEU A 561 4.98 14.38 -27.69
CA LEU A 561 3.81 15.06 -28.24
C LEU A 561 2.76 14.08 -28.79
N ARG A 562 3.18 12.99 -29.45
CA ARG A 562 2.29 11.93 -29.96
C ARG A 562 1.43 11.23 -28.89
N HIS A 563 1.81 11.31 -27.62
CA HIS A 563 1.04 10.68 -26.54
C HIS A 563 -0.17 11.52 -26.13
N PHE A 564 -0.28 12.76 -26.59
CA PHE A 564 -1.40 13.65 -26.33
C PHE A 564 -2.41 13.54 -27.47
N ILE A 565 -3.60 13.06 -27.16
CA ILE A 565 -4.71 12.91 -28.09
C ILE A 565 -5.78 13.92 -27.70
N ARG A 566 -6.19 14.79 -28.62
CA ARG A 566 -7.19 15.84 -28.34
C ARG A 566 -8.62 15.37 -28.59
N GLU A 567 -8.85 14.60 -29.65
CA GLU A 567 -10.17 14.17 -30.13
C GLU A 567 -10.34 12.64 -30.08
N PRO A 568 -11.54 12.11 -29.81
CA PRO A 568 -12.80 12.82 -29.50
C PRO A 568 -12.89 13.32 -28.04
N GLU A 569 -11.95 12.92 -27.18
CA GLU A 569 -11.78 13.47 -25.84
C GLU A 569 -10.28 13.62 -25.52
N PRO A 570 -9.88 14.64 -24.73
CA PRO A 570 -8.50 14.82 -24.28
C PRO A 570 -7.96 13.65 -23.45
N VAL A 571 -6.98 12.92 -24.00
CA VAL A 571 -6.36 11.75 -23.37
C VAL A 571 -4.84 11.80 -23.47
N ILE A 572 -4.15 11.31 -22.44
CA ILE A 572 -2.73 10.95 -22.51
C ILE A 572 -2.58 9.43 -22.56
N GLU A 573 -1.83 8.97 -23.55
CA GLU A 573 -1.46 7.57 -23.71
C GLU A 573 -0.12 7.26 -23.02
N ILE A 574 -0.19 6.46 -21.95
CA ILE A 574 1.01 5.95 -21.29
C ILE A 574 1.33 4.57 -21.87
N ARG A 575 2.44 4.47 -22.61
CA ARG A 575 2.86 3.24 -23.30
C ARG A 575 4.21 2.69 -22.83
N ILE A 576 5.14 3.58 -22.48
CA ILE A 576 6.47 3.20 -21.98
C ILE A 576 6.43 3.25 -20.46
N THR A 577 6.49 2.08 -19.82
CA THR A 577 6.44 1.97 -18.36
C THR A 577 7.32 0.85 -17.83
N LYS A 578 7.56 0.86 -16.51
CA LYS A 578 8.36 -0.16 -15.83
C LYS A 578 7.75 -1.56 -15.91
N THR A 579 6.42 -1.67 -16.04
CA THR A 579 5.71 -2.95 -16.03
C THR A 579 4.56 -2.92 -17.04
N ALA A 580 4.15 -4.06 -17.60
CA ALA A 580 3.02 -4.12 -18.53
C ALA A 580 1.72 -3.54 -17.95
N SER A 581 1.52 -3.64 -16.62
CA SER A 581 0.38 -3.03 -15.91
C SER A 581 0.40 -1.50 -15.92
N GLY A 582 1.52 -0.88 -16.29
CA GLY A 582 1.65 0.57 -16.41
C GLY A 582 1.03 1.15 -17.67
N ILE A 583 0.77 0.34 -18.70
CA ILE A 583 0.16 0.78 -19.96
C ILE A 583 -1.30 1.16 -19.70
N ARG A 584 -1.65 2.43 -19.98
CA ARG A 584 -2.98 2.98 -19.67
C ARG A 584 -3.27 4.27 -20.43
N ASN A 585 -4.54 4.64 -20.44
CA ASN A 585 -5.02 5.93 -20.94
C ASN A 585 -5.52 6.76 -19.77
N LEU A 586 -5.22 8.06 -19.77
CA LEU A 586 -5.65 9.00 -18.74
C LEU A 586 -6.49 10.10 -19.39
N HIS A 587 -7.78 10.15 -19.04
CA HIS A 587 -8.72 11.14 -19.57
C HIS A 587 -8.55 12.46 -18.83
N LEU A 588 -7.96 13.45 -19.48
CA LEU A 588 -7.54 14.69 -18.82
C LEU A 588 -8.74 15.47 -18.31
N SER A 589 -9.74 15.69 -19.16
CA SER A 589 -10.97 16.43 -18.83
C SER A 589 -11.78 15.82 -17.68
N LYS A 590 -11.53 14.55 -17.32
CA LYS A 590 -12.20 13.88 -16.20
C LYS A 590 -11.40 13.88 -14.90
N LEU A 591 -10.09 14.11 -14.98
CA LEU A 591 -9.18 13.96 -13.84
C LEU A 591 -8.73 15.30 -13.26
N MET A 592 -8.52 16.32 -14.09
CA MET A 592 -7.95 17.61 -13.70
C MET A 592 -8.93 18.78 -13.83
N VAL A 593 -8.61 19.88 -13.14
CA VAL A 593 -9.29 21.18 -13.24
C VAL A 593 -9.05 21.83 -14.61
N VAL A 594 -9.99 22.66 -15.07
CA VAL A 594 -9.99 23.20 -16.43
C VAL A 594 -8.77 24.07 -16.74
N HIS A 595 -8.31 24.90 -15.80
CA HIS A 595 -7.14 25.77 -16.05
C HIS A 595 -5.85 24.97 -16.20
N HIS A 596 -5.67 23.86 -15.47
CA HIS A 596 -4.55 22.94 -15.68
C HIS A 596 -4.59 22.26 -17.05
N LEU A 597 -5.79 21.89 -17.51
CA LEU A 597 -5.97 21.33 -18.85
C LEU A 597 -5.58 22.34 -19.93
N VAL A 598 -6.00 23.60 -19.77
CA VAL A 598 -5.64 24.70 -20.68
C VAL A 598 -4.13 24.92 -20.68
N GLU A 599 -3.49 24.98 -19.52
CA GLU A 599 -2.03 25.18 -19.40
C GLU A 599 -1.25 24.05 -20.09
N ILE A 600 -1.66 22.79 -19.89
CA ILE A 600 -1.04 21.64 -20.58
C ILE A 600 -1.17 21.78 -22.09
N TRP A 601 -2.35 22.10 -22.60
CA TRP A 601 -2.56 22.18 -24.04
C TRP A 601 -1.84 23.37 -24.68
N GLN A 602 -1.79 24.52 -24.01
CA GLN A 602 -0.98 25.66 -24.45
C GLN A 602 0.48 25.27 -24.56
N PHE A 603 1.00 24.53 -23.58
CA PHE A 603 2.37 24.04 -23.59
C PHE A 603 2.62 23.01 -24.72
N VAL A 604 1.69 22.05 -24.92
CA VAL A 604 1.76 21.08 -26.02
C VAL A 604 1.76 21.78 -27.39
N ASP A 605 0.86 22.76 -27.59
CA ASP A 605 0.74 23.51 -28.85
C ASP A 605 1.98 24.40 -29.09
N GLN A 606 2.55 24.97 -28.04
CA GLN A 606 3.83 25.66 -28.11
C GLN A 606 4.96 24.71 -28.54
N ARG A 607 5.11 23.57 -27.86
CA ARG A 607 6.14 22.57 -28.18
C ARG A 607 5.99 21.97 -29.56
N TYR A 608 4.76 21.76 -30.04
CA TYR A 608 4.49 21.30 -31.40
C TYR A 608 5.00 22.30 -32.44
N ARG A 609 4.78 23.60 -32.23
CA ARG A 609 5.32 24.66 -33.10
C ARG A 609 6.85 24.75 -33.05
N GLU A 610 7.43 24.72 -31.84
CA GLU A 610 8.88 24.79 -31.65
C GLU A 610 9.65 23.62 -32.30
N THR A 611 8.98 22.49 -32.52
CA THR A 611 9.57 21.28 -33.10
C THR A 611 9.20 21.07 -34.56
N GLY A 612 8.57 22.06 -35.21
CA GLY A 612 8.13 21.96 -36.61
C GLY A 612 7.10 20.85 -36.86
N GLY A 613 6.30 20.53 -35.84
CA GLY A 613 5.28 19.48 -35.91
C GLY A 613 5.79 18.06 -35.64
N ASN A 614 7.02 17.89 -35.13
CA ASN A 614 7.56 16.57 -34.81
C ASN A 614 6.84 15.94 -33.60
N LEU A 615 5.88 15.06 -33.86
CA LEU A 615 5.12 14.34 -32.84
C LEU A 615 6.00 13.42 -31.96
N ASP A 616 7.18 13.03 -32.42
CA ASP A 616 8.11 12.20 -31.66
C ASP A 616 9.01 12.98 -30.69
N ALA A 617 8.93 14.31 -30.71
CA ALA A 617 9.69 15.17 -29.82
C ALA A 617 9.24 14.99 -28.35
N PRO A 618 10.20 15.03 -27.39
CA PRO A 618 9.88 15.05 -25.97
C PRO A 618 9.02 16.27 -25.60
N LEU A 619 8.04 16.05 -24.73
CA LEU A 619 7.21 17.12 -24.18
C LEU A 619 8.06 18.06 -23.32
N LEU A 620 8.76 17.49 -22.33
CA LEU A 620 9.55 18.24 -21.36
C LEU A 620 10.98 18.45 -21.87
N ALA A 621 11.10 19.29 -22.90
CA ALA A 621 12.34 19.71 -23.55
C ALA A 621 12.22 21.19 -23.96
N THR A 622 13.35 21.82 -24.31
CA THR A 622 13.40 23.19 -24.84
C THR A 622 13.98 23.20 -26.25
N VAL A 623 13.93 24.34 -26.95
CA VAL A 623 14.61 24.48 -28.26
C VAL A 623 16.12 24.31 -28.11
N GLU A 624 16.70 24.89 -27.06
CA GLU A 624 18.13 24.81 -26.74
C GLU A 624 18.55 23.42 -26.22
N HIS A 625 17.60 22.67 -25.66
CA HIS A 625 17.80 21.32 -25.15
C HIS A 625 16.69 20.39 -25.67
N PRO A 626 16.79 19.90 -26.92
CA PRO A 626 15.72 19.16 -27.60
C PRO A 626 15.50 17.76 -27.05
N GLU A 627 16.47 17.22 -26.30
CA GLU A 627 16.37 15.95 -25.59
C GLU A 627 15.56 16.08 -24.29
N PRO A 628 14.97 14.98 -23.77
CA PRO A 628 14.30 15.01 -22.47
C PRO A 628 15.27 15.42 -21.37
N TYR A 629 14.81 16.26 -20.44
CA TYR A 629 15.58 16.56 -19.23
C TYR A 629 15.68 15.33 -18.31
N ASP A 630 16.77 15.22 -17.54
CA ASP A 630 16.89 14.16 -16.53
C ASP A 630 15.71 14.21 -15.55
N SER A 631 15.04 13.06 -15.40
CA SER A 631 13.85 12.98 -14.57
C SER A 631 14.12 13.32 -13.11
N SER A 632 15.28 12.93 -12.58
CA SER A 632 15.67 13.16 -11.18
C SER A 632 15.94 14.64 -10.95
N TYR A 633 16.61 15.32 -11.87
CA TYR A 633 16.85 16.76 -11.83
C TYR A 633 15.54 17.54 -11.68
N LEU A 634 14.59 17.34 -12.60
CA LEU A 634 13.30 18.03 -12.53
C LEU A 634 12.49 17.61 -11.28
N ALA A 635 12.59 16.35 -10.83
CA ALA A 635 11.92 15.89 -9.61
C ALA A 635 12.48 16.56 -8.34
N SER A 636 13.80 16.78 -8.30
CA SER A 636 14.48 17.46 -7.20
C SER A 636 14.08 18.92 -7.13
N LEU A 637 13.97 19.61 -8.27
CA LEU A 637 13.48 20.99 -8.33
C LEU A 637 12.01 21.09 -7.89
N ALA A 638 11.15 20.20 -8.35
CA ALA A 638 9.76 20.14 -7.88
C ALA A 638 9.71 19.90 -6.35
N GLY A 639 10.58 19.04 -5.84
CA GLY A 639 10.70 18.82 -4.40
C GLY A 639 11.16 20.06 -3.63
N LEU A 640 12.07 20.87 -4.17
CA LEU A 640 12.48 22.14 -3.55
C LEU A 640 11.30 23.11 -3.46
N ILE A 641 10.56 23.30 -4.56
CA ILE A 641 9.37 24.16 -4.59
C ILE A 641 8.33 23.70 -3.56
N LEU A 642 8.03 22.40 -3.52
CA LEU A 642 7.05 21.86 -2.58
C LEU A 642 7.46 22.10 -1.13
N ARG A 643 8.75 21.93 -0.80
CA ARG A 643 9.26 22.15 0.56
C ARG A 643 9.35 23.63 0.95
N GLU A 644 9.46 24.52 -0.03
CA GLU A 644 9.41 25.96 0.20
C GLU A 644 8.02 26.41 0.64
N VAL A 645 6.97 25.83 0.03
CA VAL A 645 5.58 26.20 0.32
C VAL A 645 5.01 25.40 1.49
N ILE A 646 5.43 24.16 1.67
CA ILE A 646 4.87 23.22 2.64
C ILE A 646 6.01 22.74 3.54
N ALA A 647 5.91 23.04 4.84
CA ALA A 647 6.91 22.69 5.85
C ALA A 647 6.92 21.18 6.22
N GLU A 648 6.99 20.31 5.20
CA GLU A 648 7.14 18.86 5.32
C GLU A 648 8.17 18.36 4.30
N ASN A 649 8.72 17.15 4.52
CA ASN A 649 9.72 16.57 3.62
C ASN A 649 9.08 16.02 2.34
N LEU A 650 8.68 16.92 1.45
CA LEU A 650 8.02 16.60 0.19
C LEU A 650 9.00 16.40 -0.97
N CYS A 651 8.55 15.67 -1.96
CA CYS A 651 9.27 15.36 -3.20
C CYS A 651 8.24 15.12 -4.29
N PHE A 652 8.65 15.09 -5.56
CA PHE A 652 7.72 14.90 -6.67
C PHE A 652 6.81 13.68 -6.51
N HIS A 653 7.31 12.57 -5.96
CA HIS A 653 6.50 11.35 -5.82
C HIS A 653 5.30 11.53 -4.88
N HIS A 654 5.39 12.43 -3.90
CA HIS A 654 4.28 12.75 -3.00
C HIS A 654 3.07 13.38 -3.71
N LEU A 655 3.26 13.98 -4.90
CA LEU A 655 2.14 14.42 -5.73
C LEU A 655 1.27 13.23 -6.18
N ARG A 656 1.90 12.08 -6.48
CA ARG A 656 1.19 10.85 -6.83
C ARG A 656 0.49 10.21 -5.62
N HIS A 657 1.08 10.30 -4.43
CA HIS A 657 0.40 9.90 -3.19
C HIS A 657 -0.83 10.78 -2.91
N SER A 658 -0.69 12.09 -3.17
CA SER A 658 -1.78 13.07 -3.06
C SER A 658 -2.90 12.77 -4.05
N PHE A 659 -2.58 12.56 -5.33
CA PHE A 659 -3.54 12.12 -6.35
C PHE A 659 -4.38 10.92 -5.88
N ALA A 660 -3.71 9.85 -5.43
CA ALA A 660 -4.38 8.62 -5.02
C ALA A 660 -5.28 8.83 -3.79
N SER A 661 -4.79 9.59 -2.82
CA SER A 661 -5.51 9.90 -1.58
C SER A 661 -6.73 10.77 -1.83
N TRP A 662 -6.62 11.78 -2.71
CA TRP A 662 -7.74 12.63 -3.10
C TRP A 662 -8.72 11.94 -4.01
N PHE A 663 -8.25 11.08 -4.92
CA PHE A 663 -9.12 10.30 -5.78
C PHE A 663 -10.10 9.44 -4.97
N LEU A 664 -9.66 8.78 -3.89
CA LEU A 664 -10.57 7.98 -3.05
C LEU A 664 -11.63 8.83 -2.35
N LEU A 665 -11.27 10.00 -1.83
CA LEU A 665 -12.24 10.89 -1.18
C LEU A 665 -13.20 11.51 -2.21
N ARG A 666 -12.70 11.93 -3.38
CA ARG A 666 -13.52 12.42 -4.50
C ARG A 666 -14.48 11.34 -4.98
N TRP A 667 -13.99 10.11 -5.12
CA TRP A 667 -14.82 8.97 -5.48
C TRP A 667 -15.94 8.77 -4.47
N LEU A 668 -15.64 8.77 -3.16
CA LEU A 668 -16.67 8.62 -2.12
C LEU A 668 -17.72 9.75 -2.23
N LYS A 669 -17.29 11.02 -2.35
CA LYS A 669 -18.19 12.17 -2.52
C LYS A 669 -19.04 12.06 -3.78
N ALA A 670 -18.45 11.56 -4.87
CA ALA A 670 -19.15 11.39 -6.14
C ALA A 670 -20.26 10.34 -6.08
N VAL A 671 -20.07 9.23 -5.35
CA VAL A 671 -21.05 8.13 -5.26
C VAL A 671 -21.98 8.22 -4.05
N ARG A 672 -21.57 8.94 -3.01
CA ARG A 672 -22.28 9.10 -1.72
C ARG A 672 -22.17 10.54 -1.23
N PRO A 673 -22.74 11.51 -1.97
CA PRO A 673 -22.69 12.93 -1.58
C PRO A 673 -23.39 13.17 -0.24
N ASP A 674 -24.36 12.34 0.12
CA ASP A 674 -25.10 12.37 1.38
C ASP A 674 -24.19 12.29 2.62
N LEU A 675 -23.08 11.56 2.54
CA LEU A 675 -22.12 11.42 3.64
C LEU A 675 -21.35 12.71 3.94
N PHE A 676 -21.40 13.70 3.04
CA PHE A 676 -20.72 14.98 3.16
C PHE A 676 -21.66 16.11 3.59
N ASN A 677 -22.96 15.82 3.75
CA ASN A 677 -23.93 16.81 4.22
C ASN A 677 -23.59 17.26 5.64
N GLY A 678 -23.42 18.58 5.84
CA GLY A 678 -23.05 19.16 7.13
C GLY A 678 -21.58 18.95 7.55
N VAL A 679 -20.75 18.34 6.68
CA VAL A 679 -19.31 18.17 6.95
C VAL A 679 -18.59 19.49 6.63
N ASN A 680 -18.26 20.24 7.67
CA ASN A 680 -17.48 21.49 7.56
C ASN A 680 -15.97 21.21 7.70
N ILE A 681 -15.35 20.72 6.62
CA ILE A 681 -13.92 20.46 6.56
C ILE A 681 -13.32 21.17 5.33
N PRO A 682 -12.30 22.04 5.49
CA PRO A 682 -11.79 22.91 4.43
C PRO A 682 -11.40 22.21 3.13
N ILE A 683 -10.81 21.01 3.23
CA ILE A 683 -10.37 20.27 2.05
C ILE A 683 -11.53 19.96 1.09
N PHE A 684 -12.76 19.81 1.59
CA PHE A 684 -13.94 19.49 0.77
C PHE A 684 -14.60 20.69 0.12
N GLU A 685 -14.14 21.90 0.44
CA GLU A 685 -14.51 23.17 -0.21
C GLU A 685 -13.63 23.46 -1.43
N GLN A 686 -12.58 22.67 -1.65
CA GLN A 686 -11.67 22.87 -2.78
C GLN A 686 -12.27 22.38 -4.09
N GLN A 687 -11.90 23.05 -5.19
CA GLN A 687 -12.50 22.88 -6.52
C GLN A 687 -12.60 21.41 -6.98
N ILE A 688 -11.61 20.56 -6.66
CA ILE A 688 -11.59 19.14 -7.05
C ILE A 688 -12.78 18.32 -6.50
N PHE A 689 -13.48 18.85 -5.49
CA PHE A 689 -14.66 18.26 -4.86
C PHE A 689 -15.97 18.92 -5.31
N GLU A 690 -15.95 19.80 -6.31
CA GLU A 690 -17.13 20.42 -6.90
C GLU A 690 -17.81 19.51 -7.94
N GLU A 691 -19.11 19.75 -8.13
CA GLU A 691 -19.98 18.88 -8.91
C GLU A 691 -19.55 18.65 -10.37
N PRO A 692 -19.03 19.64 -11.13
CA PRO A 692 -18.54 19.37 -12.49
C PRO A 692 -17.45 18.30 -12.54
N LEU A 693 -16.51 18.32 -11.59
CA LEU A 693 -15.40 17.37 -11.52
C LEU A 693 -15.81 16.04 -10.89
N LEU A 694 -16.77 16.03 -9.97
CA LEU A 694 -17.37 14.79 -9.46
C LEU A 694 -18.20 14.09 -10.54
N SER A 695 -18.93 14.84 -11.36
CA SER A 695 -19.69 14.33 -12.51
C SER A 695 -18.78 13.71 -13.56
N ALA A 696 -17.70 14.42 -13.91
CA ALA A 696 -16.70 13.89 -14.83
C ALA A 696 -16.03 12.61 -14.28
N LEU A 697 -15.78 12.55 -12.97
CA LEU A 697 -15.29 11.35 -12.29
C LEU A 697 -16.31 10.20 -12.34
N ARG A 698 -17.61 10.45 -12.14
CA ARG A 698 -18.65 9.41 -12.29
C ARG A 698 -18.67 8.86 -13.71
N GLN A 699 -18.58 9.72 -14.73
CA GLN A 699 -18.50 9.29 -16.12
C GLN A 699 -17.27 8.42 -16.38
N LEU A 700 -16.10 8.79 -15.82
CA LEU A 700 -14.89 7.98 -15.93
C LEU A 700 -15.06 6.59 -15.31
N LEU A 701 -15.78 6.51 -14.19
CA LEU A 701 -15.94 5.26 -13.42
C LEU A 701 -17.02 4.35 -13.99
N PHE A 702 -18.14 4.91 -14.42
CA PHE A 702 -19.36 4.16 -14.73
C PHE A 702 -19.82 4.31 -16.20
N GLY A 703 -19.22 5.23 -16.95
CA GLY A 703 -19.68 5.63 -18.28
C GLY A 703 -20.84 6.62 -18.20
N LEU A 704 -21.57 6.78 -19.31
CA LEU A 704 -22.78 7.63 -19.40
C LEU A 704 -24.04 6.97 -18.82
N ARG A 705 -23.90 5.83 -18.14
CA ARG A 705 -25.01 5.05 -17.60
C ARG A 705 -25.08 5.19 -16.09
N GLU A 706 -26.26 4.90 -15.55
CA GLU A 706 -26.42 4.74 -14.13
C GLU A 706 -25.52 3.61 -13.59
N PRO A 707 -24.84 3.82 -12.45
CA PRO A 707 -24.04 2.80 -11.81
C PRO A 707 -24.92 1.62 -11.36
N LYS A 708 -24.47 0.37 -11.54
CA LYS A 708 -25.18 -0.79 -10.98
C LYS A 708 -24.99 -0.79 -9.46
N ILE A 709 -25.94 -1.36 -8.71
CA ILE A 709 -25.88 -1.47 -7.23
C ILE A 709 -24.52 -1.99 -6.75
N GLY A 710 -23.97 -3.02 -7.42
CA GLY A 710 -22.65 -3.59 -7.08
C GLY A 710 -21.42 -2.78 -7.54
N GLU A 711 -21.59 -1.77 -8.39
CA GLU A 711 -20.52 -0.87 -8.86
C GLU A 711 -20.45 0.40 -8.01
N VAL A 712 -21.59 0.83 -7.47
CA VAL A 712 -21.63 1.78 -6.34
C VAL A 712 -21.04 1.12 -5.10
N ALA A 713 -21.11 -0.21 -4.99
CA ALA A 713 -20.44 -0.94 -3.92
C ALA A 713 -18.91 -0.77 -4.01
N PHE A 714 -18.32 -0.55 -2.85
CA PHE A 714 -17.15 0.31 -2.65
C PHE A 714 -15.80 -0.14 -3.24
N SER A 715 -15.70 -1.33 -3.84
CA SER A 715 -14.43 -1.84 -4.38
C SER A 715 -14.06 -1.26 -5.75
N HIS A 716 -15.04 -0.74 -6.51
CA HIS A 716 -14.82 -0.25 -7.88
C HIS A 716 -13.88 0.96 -7.94
N GLY A 717 -14.04 1.92 -7.04
CA GLY A 717 -13.19 3.11 -6.96
C GLY A 717 -11.71 2.78 -6.78
N LEU A 718 -11.38 1.83 -5.88
CA LEU A 718 -10.00 1.39 -5.66
C LEU A 718 -9.42 0.64 -6.86
N VAL A 719 -10.22 -0.17 -7.56
CA VAL A 719 -9.80 -0.87 -8.79
C VAL A 719 -9.55 0.13 -9.93
N ALA A 720 -10.41 1.14 -10.08
CA ALA A 720 -10.22 2.22 -11.04
C ALA A 720 -8.94 3.00 -10.74
N LEU A 721 -8.73 3.40 -9.48
CA LEU A 721 -7.50 4.05 -9.04
C LEU A 721 -6.25 3.20 -9.33
N CYS A 722 -6.32 1.90 -9.04
CA CYS A 722 -5.24 0.95 -9.34
C CYS A 722 -4.86 0.95 -10.83
N ARG A 723 -5.86 1.03 -11.73
CA ARG A 723 -5.65 1.13 -13.18
C ARG A 723 -5.07 2.48 -13.58
N LEU A 724 -5.59 3.58 -13.04
CA LEU A 724 -5.09 4.94 -13.30
C LEU A 724 -3.65 5.13 -12.85
N LEU A 725 -3.24 4.46 -11.77
CA LEU A 725 -1.86 4.44 -11.31
C LEU A 725 -0.99 3.44 -12.08
N GLY A 726 -1.57 2.51 -12.83
CA GLY A 726 -0.82 1.45 -13.50
C GLY A 726 -0.15 0.50 -12.50
N HIS A 727 -0.89 0.09 -11.46
CA HIS A 727 -0.47 -0.93 -10.50
C HIS A 727 -1.05 -2.29 -10.85
N SER A 728 -0.31 -3.35 -10.52
CA SER A 728 -0.74 -4.73 -10.76
C SER A 728 -1.76 -5.23 -9.76
N SER A 729 -1.95 -4.56 -8.61
CA SER A 729 -2.94 -4.95 -7.61
C SER A 729 -3.50 -3.77 -6.79
N PRO A 730 -4.81 -3.81 -6.43
CA PRO A 730 -5.41 -2.86 -5.49
C PRO A 730 -4.72 -2.82 -4.12
N ALA A 731 -4.23 -3.97 -3.63
CA ALA A 731 -3.54 -4.04 -2.34
C ALA A 731 -2.25 -3.21 -2.32
N THR A 732 -1.48 -3.23 -3.42
CA THR A 732 -0.30 -2.36 -3.57
C THR A 732 -0.68 -0.88 -3.61
N THR A 733 -1.77 -0.55 -4.31
CA THR A 733 -2.28 0.83 -4.35
C THR A 733 -2.68 1.31 -2.95
N LEU A 734 -3.48 0.52 -2.24
CA LEU A 734 -3.98 0.86 -0.91
C LEU A 734 -2.84 1.01 0.11
N SER A 735 -1.93 0.04 0.17
CA SER A 735 -0.84 0.02 1.15
C SER A 735 0.18 1.15 0.97
N SER A 736 0.44 1.52 -0.28
CA SER A 736 1.55 2.41 -0.62
C SER A 736 1.11 3.84 -0.94
N TYR A 737 -0.12 4.07 -1.41
CA TYR A 737 -0.52 5.38 -1.96
C TYR A 737 -1.77 6.00 -1.35
N CYS A 738 -2.60 5.23 -0.65
CA CYS A 738 -3.87 5.70 -0.12
C CYS A 738 -3.74 6.03 1.37
N HIS A 739 -3.54 7.31 1.68
CA HIS A 739 -3.22 7.77 3.04
C HIS A 739 -4.40 8.43 3.78
N THR A 740 -5.58 8.42 3.17
CA THR A 740 -6.84 9.02 3.64
C THR A 740 -7.92 8.00 4.01
N VAL A 741 -7.55 6.71 4.18
CA VAL A 741 -8.53 5.64 4.46
C VAL A 741 -9.19 5.82 5.83
N ASP A 742 -8.47 6.37 6.79
CA ASP A 742 -8.94 6.76 8.12
C ASP A 742 -10.04 7.85 8.02
N VAL A 743 -9.79 8.91 7.24
CA VAL A 743 -10.75 9.97 6.93
C VAL A 743 -11.98 9.43 6.20
N LEU A 744 -11.75 8.60 5.18
CA LEU A 744 -12.82 7.96 4.41
C LEU A 744 -13.73 7.16 5.34
N SER A 745 -13.13 6.40 6.26
CA SER A 745 -13.88 5.61 7.25
C SER A 745 -14.68 6.53 8.18
N ASN A 746 -14.10 7.64 8.63
CA ASN A 746 -14.78 8.59 9.51
C ASN A 746 -16.05 9.16 8.86
N LEU A 747 -15.97 9.56 7.58
CA LEU A 747 -17.13 10.09 6.85
C LEU A 747 -18.26 9.07 6.75
N ILE A 748 -17.93 7.81 6.48
CA ILE A 748 -18.92 6.73 6.40
C ILE A 748 -19.59 6.49 7.76
N LEU A 749 -18.84 6.58 8.86
CA LEU A 749 -19.39 6.41 10.20
C LEU A 749 -20.18 7.62 10.68
N ALA A 750 -19.77 8.84 10.31
CA ALA A 750 -20.45 10.07 10.65
C ALA A 750 -21.75 10.23 9.84
N GLY A 751 -21.75 9.93 8.55
CA GLY A 751 -22.94 10.06 7.68
C GLY A 751 -24.04 9.04 7.97
N ARG A 752 -23.80 8.03 8.82
CA ARG A 752 -24.85 7.13 9.35
C ARG A 752 -25.74 7.78 10.43
N ARG A 753 -25.44 9.02 10.84
CA ARG A 753 -26.15 9.76 11.89
C ARG A 753 -27.37 10.53 11.39
N ASN A 754 -27.44 10.77 10.08
CA ASN A 754 -28.55 11.41 9.37
C ASN A 754 -29.36 10.34 8.63
#